data_AF-L1MGS2-F1
#
_entry.id   AF-L1MGS2-F1
#
_cell.length_a   1.000
_cell.length_b   1.000
_cell.length_c   1.000
_cell.angle_alpha   90.00
_cell.angle_beta   90.00
_cell.angle_gamma   90.00
#
_symmetry.space_group_name_H-M   'P 1'
#
loop_
_entity.id
_entity.type
_entity.pdbx_description
1 polymer ?
#
loop_
_entity_poly.entity_id
_entity_poly.type
_entity_poly.pdbx_seq_one_letter_code
_entity_poly.pdbx_strand_id
1 'polypeptide(L)'
;MKKSILSLILALVGFGALTTSCEDMLTPDIDRYAENFSGRDTVNFYFGILRNLQGVVEQNVLLGELRGDLVSATEYTNDSINNIINFRDHSDGSSELLNRAAYYKVINQCNFYLDKVDSMALRNNNYYMRRELAQVQLVRAWTYLQLVQQYGSVPFITAPVSSASTGWEQNPPLGFATPDNLLNLLEQHGGLKQAYAYSNGLGYINYPNFKTGAGDFAQALTVFNGDLVYGDLYLLRGADKSDYEKAATHFHRYLDRNTRLAVSAYARAYRRDGDRSDLFDATSGWYSLYENKNIISQGRVFTSIPSAANSFFGKVLSRIPQIYGFDASSTTSRDTKESTGSDGKKKEETSSQGEVSLSVNYRNRQVQPSNSYLKLNESQVFVYNEFDDNSRRVKDVKYPALGDIRGNQSAPIYMTEAGQLRFIQKFNMPSNSPNGAYATSRPQFSYGIPVYTLRRIYLKYAEAINRAGYPRMAFDVLRSGLSPENNPRLVERTFVDTVYTDDTKKDISRIISLTRPWIIRQINGPNSIGESTIIRAGEKEYLDFSTFTNKTNVGIHSAGCGFFTDADTVWVYKNVVAQRIVDEAARQGVAMEKPELLETPKLEFDDTKTRVEKEATESGDEYDHVYVTGKLTPYEPTQAEIAAVETLIADEMALDNAFEGHRYFDLMRIQRHRNKAGDEKVNNSWMAWLISRRDLDLKPYEQPTKTGNFYDRFVSGNWYLPAPKARN
;
A
#
# COMPACT_ATOMS: atom_id res chain seq x y z
N MET A 1 -51.51 -13.14 29.31
CA MET A 1 -50.61 -14.25 29.71
C MET A 1 -49.37 -14.21 28.84
N LYS A 2 -48.21 -14.02 29.46
CA LYS A 2 -46.87 -13.97 28.85
C LYS A 2 -46.38 -15.40 28.57
N LYS A 3 -45.91 -15.67 27.34
CA LYS A 3 -44.93 -16.72 26.99
C LYS A 3 -44.12 -16.19 25.79
N SER A 4 -43.11 -15.35 26.06
CA SER A 4 -41.68 -15.68 26.02
C SER A 4 -41.18 -16.11 24.63
N ILE A 5 -40.60 -15.12 23.92
CA ILE A 5 -39.90 -15.16 22.63
C ILE A 5 -38.40 -15.54 22.82
N LEU A 6 -38.03 -16.05 24.00
CA LEU A 6 -36.63 -16.20 24.40
C LEU A 6 -35.94 -17.51 23.96
N SER A 7 -36.60 -18.40 23.23
CA SER A 7 -36.04 -19.73 22.88
C SER A 7 -35.56 -19.87 21.44
N LEU A 8 -35.61 -18.82 20.60
CA LEU A 8 -35.11 -18.87 19.22
C LEU A 8 -33.78 -18.13 18.99
N ILE A 9 -33.24 -17.46 20.02
CA ILE A 9 -31.97 -16.72 19.97
C ILE A 9 -30.78 -17.55 20.49
N LEU A 10 -31.02 -18.74 21.05
CA LEU A 10 -29.97 -19.64 21.57
C LEU A 10 -29.60 -20.80 20.63
N ALA A 11 -30.10 -20.84 19.40
CA ALA A 11 -29.77 -21.87 18.41
C ALA A 11 -28.76 -21.42 17.33
N LEU A 12 -28.20 -20.21 17.45
CA LEU A 12 -27.14 -19.68 16.56
C LEU A 12 -25.80 -19.43 17.28
N VAL A 13 -25.70 -19.87 18.54
CA VAL A 13 -24.47 -19.88 19.33
C VAL A 13 -24.27 -21.30 19.83
N GLY A 14 -23.49 -22.10 19.10
CA GLY A 14 -23.20 -23.46 19.52
C GLY A 14 -22.82 -24.41 18.41
N PHE A 15 -21.69 -24.16 17.75
CA PHE A 15 -20.72 -25.21 17.39
C PHE A 15 -19.38 -24.55 17.00
N GLY A 16 -18.89 -23.66 17.87
CA GLY A 16 -17.50 -23.27 17.93
C GLY A 16 -16.94 -23.83 19.23
N ALA A 17 -16.67 -25.14 19.25
CA ALA A 17 -16.03 -25.75 20.40
C ALA A 17 -14.68 -25.04 20.61
N LEU A 18 -14.48 -24.54 21.82
CA LEU A 18 -13.21 -24.04 22.34
C LEU A 18 -12.21 -25.21 22.37
N THR A 19 -11.55 -25.51 21.27
CA THR A 19 -10.38 -26.40 21.24
C THR A 19 -9.12 -25.54 21.19
N THR A 20 -8.41 -25.48 22.31
CA THR A 20 -7.07 -24.89 22.42
C THR A 20 -6.10 -25.57 21.42
N SER A 21 -5.36 -24.76 20.66
CA SER A 21 -5.12 -24.94 19.22
C SER A 21 -3.76 -25.52 18.80
N CYS A 22 -2.92 -26.08 19.68
CA CYS A 22 -1.56 -26.49 19.27
C CYS A 22 -1.52 -27.74 18.37
N GLU A 23 -2.16 -28.83 18.76
CA GLU A 23 -2.14 -30.10 18.00
C GLU A 23 -3.01 -30.02 16.73
N ASP A 24 -4.11 -29.29 16.80
CA ASP A 24 -5.09 -29.14 15.70
C ASP A 24 -4.68 -28.06 14.68
N MET A 25 -3.55 -27.37 14.91
CA MET A 25 -3.06 -26.29 14.04
C MET A 25 -2.63 -26.81 12.66
N LEU A 26 -2.04 -27.99 12.61
CA LEU A 26 -1.46 -28.57 11.41
C LEU A 26 -2.40 -29.56 10.69
N THR A 27 -3.50 -29.99 11.32
CA THR A 27 -4.43 -30.99 10.76
C THR A 27 -5.90 -30.55 10.78
N PRO A 28 -6.31 -29.67 9.86
CA PRO A 28 -7.73 -29.39 9.67
C PRO A 28 -8.45 -30.59 9.03
N ASP A 29 -9.73 -30.82 9.33
CA ASP A 29 -10.58 -31.88 8.74
C ASP A 29 -10.45 -31.93 7.21
N ILE A 30 -9.74 -32.94 6.70
CA ILE A 30 -9.31 -33.11 5.29
C ILE A 30 -10.23 -34.04 4.48
N ASP A 31 -11.28 -34.59 5.09
CA ASP A 31 -12.08 -35.75 4.62
C ASP A 31 -12.79 -35.63 3.26
N ARG A 32 -12.62 -34.53 2.50
CA ARG A 32 -13.23 -34.38 1.18
C ARG A 32 -12.29 -34.17 -0.01
N TYR A 33 -10.98 -33.94 0.19
CA TYR A 33 -10.12 -33.52 -0.93
C TYR A 33 -8.81 -34.31 -1.13
N ALA A 34 -8.39 -35.15 -0.18
CA ALA A 34 -7.09 -35.82 -0.27
C ALA A 34 -7.11 -37.23 -0.85
N GLU A 35 -8.22 -37.98 -0.73
CA GLU A 35 -8.21 -39.42 -1.01
C GLU A 35 -8.07 -39.79 -2.50
N ASN A 36 -8.37 -38.88 -3.44
CA ASN A 36 -8.35 -39.20 -4.89
C ASN A 36 -7.70 -38.13 -5.80
N PHE A 37 -6.87 -37.22 -5.28
CA PHE A 37 -6.18 -36.24 -6.12
C PHE A 37 -5.09 -36.92 -6.98
N SER A 38 -5.34 -36.98 -8.29
CA SER A 38 -4.48 -37.66 -9.29
C SER A 38 -3.24 -36.87 -9.71
N GLY A 39 -3.00 -35.69 -9.11
CA GLY A 39 -1.95 -34.77 -9.56
C GLY A 39 -2.26 -34.08 -10.89
N ARG A 40 -3.46 -34.32 -11.48
CA ARG A 40 -3.88 -33.83 -12.82
C ARG A 40 -5.10 -32.90 -12.83
N ASP A 41 -5.82 -32.75 -11.72
CA ASP A 41 -7.02 -31.90 -11.59
C ASP A 41 -6.69 -30.49 -11.06
N THR A 42 -6.26 -29.59 -11.94
CA THR A 42 -5.63 -28.31 -11.57
C THR A 42 -6.56 -27.27 -10.94
N VAL A 43 -7.72 -27.05 -11.56
CA VAL A 43 -8.55 -25.87 -11.31
C VAL A 43 -9.25 -25.96 -9.95
N ASN A 44 -9.84 -27.12 -9.65
CA ASN A 44 -10.62 -27.33 -8.42
C ASN A 44 -9.76 -27.23 -7.17
N PHE A 45 -8.50 -27.69 -7.23
CA PHE A 45 -7.60 -27.62 -6.09
C PHE A 45 -7.16 -26.19 -5.79
N TYR A 46 -6.78 -25.43 -6.83
CA TYR A 46 -6.43 -24.01 -6.66
C TYR A 46 -7.61 -23.20 -6.09
N PHE A 47 -8.85 -23.44 -6.54
CA PHE A 47 -10.03 -22.83 -5.93
C PHE A 47 -10.27 -23.30 -4.48
N GLY A 48 -9.90 -24.53 -4.14
CA GLY A 48 -9.87 -25.02 -2.76
C GLY A 48 -8.92 -24.21 -1.87
N ILE A 49 -7.72 -23.89 -2.36
CA ILE A 49 -6.75 -23.02 -1.65
C ILE A 49 -7.31 -21.60 -1.49
N LEU A 50 -7.90 -21.03 -2.55
CA LEU A 50 -8.53 -19.71 -2.48
C LEU A 50 -9.68 -19.67 -1.46
N ARG A 51 -10.47 -20.75 -1.36
CA ARG A 51 -11.51 -20.88 -0.32
C ARG A 51 -10.94 -20.88 1.10
N ASN A 52 -9.76 -21.45 1.31
CA ASN A 52 -9.09 -21.36 2.61
C ASN A 52 -8.52 -19.95 2.86
N LEU A 53 -8.02 -19.26 1.82
CA LEU A 53 -7.61 -17.86 1.92
C LEU A 53 -8.77 -16.92 2.30
N GLN A 54 -9.99 -17.19 1.84
CA GLN A 54 -11.21 -16.50 2.31
C GLN A 54 -11.42 -16.62 3.84
N GLY A 55 -10.82 -17.64 4.49
CA GLY A 55 -10.79 -17.80 5.94
C GLY A 55 -9.87 -16.81 6.67
N VAL A 56 -8.86 -16.30 5.96
CA VAL A 56 -7.72 -15.58 6.55
C VAL A 56 -7.72 -14.10 6.16
N VAL A 57 -8.24 -13.75 4.98
CA VAL A 57 -8.12 -12.40 4.44
C VAL A 57 -8.82 -11.33 5.31
N GLU A 58 -10.02 -11.60 5.82
CA GLU A 58 -10.73 -10.66 6.71
C GLU A 58 -10.00 -10.52 8.05
N GLN A 59 -9.43 -11.61 8.56
CA GLN A 59 -8.62 -11.61 9.76
C GLN A 59 -7.37 -10.73 9.58
N ASN A 60 -6.65 -10.86 8.46
CA ASN A 60 -5.51 -10.00 8.14
C ASN A 60 -5.89 -8.53 8.10
N VAL A 61 -7.00 -8.20 7.44
CA VAL A 61 -7.45 -6.81 7.31
C VAL A 61 -7.76 -6.23 8.68
N LEU A 62 -8.57 -6.92 9.47
CA LEU A 62 -8.99 -6.43 10.77
C LEU A 62 -7.81 -6.33 11.74
N LEU A 63 -6.92 -7.32 11.80
CA LEU A 63 -5.73 -7.22 12.65
C LEU A 63 -4.77 -6.11 12.21
N GLY A 64 -4.71 -5.82 10.90
CA GLY A 64 -3.90 -4.73 10.34
C GLY A 64 -4.41 -3.33 10.70
N GLU A 65 -5.71 -3.16 10.94
CA GLU A 65 -6.30 -1.85 11.30
C GLU A 65 -6.55 -1.72 12.80
N LEU A 66 -7.12 -2.73 13.45
CA LEU A 66 -7.50 -2.68 14.88
C LEU A 66 -6.32 -2.45 15.81
N ARG A 67 -5.12 -2.88 15.40
CA ARG A 67 -3.88 -2.67 16.17
C ARG A 67 -3.16 -1.37 15.78
N GLY A 68 -3.59 -0.72 14.70
CA GLY A 68 -3.02 0.54 14.24
C GLY A 68 -3.52 1.76 15.01
N ASP A 69 -3.22 2.93 14.45
CA ASP A 69 -3.55 4.25 14.96
C ASP A 69 -4.77 4.89 14.27
N LEU A 70 -5.37 4.26 13.25
CA LEU A 70 -6.44 4.88 12.44
C LEU A 70 -7.85 4.64 12.95
N VAL A 71 -8.04 3.66 13.85
CA VAL A 71 -9.34 3.29 14.41
C VAL A 71 -9.36 3.45 15.92
N SER A 72 -10.53 3.78 16.45
CA SER A 72 -10.83 3.79 17.88
C SER A 72 -12.06 2.93 18.16
N ALA A 73 -12.09 2.35 19.36
CA ALA A 73 -13.27 1.64 19.87
C ALA A 73 -14.45 2.61 20.04
N THR A 74 -15.67 2.11 19.88
CA THR A 74 -16.92 2.81 20.19
C THR A 74 -17.50 2.29 21.51
N GLU A 75 -18.61 2.86 21.96
CA GLU A 75 -19.38 2.33 23.09
C GLU A 75 -20.02 0.94 22.81
N TYR A 76 -20.02 0.48 21.56
CA TYR A 76 -20.60 -0.81 21.13
C TYR A 76 -19.53 -1.86 20.82
N THR A 77 -18.24 -1.57 21.04
CA THR A 77 -17.17 -2.53 20.82
C THR A 77 -17.30 -3.70 21.78
N ASN A 78 -17.26 -4.93 21.25
CA ASN A 78 -17.25 -6.11 22.11
C ASN A 78 -15.88 -6.29 22.79
N ASP A 79 -15.83 -7.12 23.84
CA ASP A 79 -14.60 -7.32 24.61
C ASP A 79 -13.44 -7.86 23.78
N SER A 80 -13.70 -8.77 22.82
CA SER A 80 -12.67 -9.34 21.96
C SER A 80 -11.98 -8.29 21.08
N ILE A 81 -12.74 -7.43 20.41
CA ILE A 81 -12.21 -6.34 19.60
C ILE A 81 -11.55 -5.29 20.47
N ASN A 82 -12.16 -4.96 21.62
CA ASN A 82 -11.61 -4.00 22.57
C ASN A 82 -10.25 -4.46 23.15
N ASN A 83 -10.08 -5.76 23.40
CA ASN A 83 -8.82 -6.34 23.86
C ASN A 83 -7.74 -6.29 22.77
N ILE A 84 -8.10 -6.51 21.50
CA ILE A 84 -7.18 -6.37 20.38
C ILE A 84 -6.69 -4.92 20.27
N ILE A 85 -7.63 -3.97 20.24
CA ILE A 85 -7.37 -2.53 20.13
C ILE A 85 -6.49 -2.03 21.28
N ASN A 86 -6.73 -2.49 22.52
CA ASN A 86 -6.04 -2.00 23.72
C ASN A 86 -4.87 -2.86 24.20
N PHE A 87 -4.42 -3.83 23.40
CA PHE A 87 -3.27 -4.68 23.72
C PHE A 87 -3.35 -5.32 25.12
N ARG A 88 -4.51 -5.93 25.45
CA ARG A 88 -4.78 -6.52 26.78
C ARG A 88 -4.71 -8.05 26.78
N ASP A 89 -5.46 -8.71 25.90
CA ASP A 89 -5.43 -10.16 25.71
C ASP A 89 -5.32 -10.48 24.21
N HIS A 90 -4.16 -11.01 23.83
CA HIS A 90 -3.85 -11.40 22.46
C HIS A 90 -3.60 -12.91 22.34
N SER A 91 -4.03 -13.69 23.33
CA SER A 91 -3.84 -15.14 23.32
C SER A 91 -4.49 -15.75 22.07
N ASP A 92 -3.79 -16.66 21.39
CA ASP A 92 -4.38 -17.41 20.26
C ASP A 92 -5.64 -18.16 20.72
N GLY A 93 -6.70 -18.10 19.91
CA GLY A 93 -8.02 -18.66 20.19
C GLY A 93 -8.93 -17.80 21.06
N SER A 94 -8.44 -16.70 21.66
CA SER A 94 -9.27 -15.80 22.50
C SER A 94 -10.33 -15.01 21.72
N SER A 95 -10.20 -14.96 20.39
CA SER A 95 -11.11 -14.31 19.47
C SER A 95 -11.07 -15.03 18.13
N GLU A 96 -12.16 -14.96 17.35
CA GLU A 96 -12.17 -15.46 15.96
C GLU A 96 -11.13 -14.77 15.06
N LEU A 97 -10.63 -13.59 15.46
CA LEU A 97 -9.55 -12.88 14.76
C LEU A 97 -8.16 -13.33 15.18
N LEU A 98 -8.02 -14.03 16.30
CA LEU A 98 -6.74 -14.51 16.81
C LEU A 98 -6.66 -16.00 16.58
N ASN A 99 -6.52 -16.40 15.32
CA ASN A 99 -6.45 -17.80 14.92
C ASN A 99 -5.26 -18.02 13.98
N ARG A 100 -4.15 -18.49 14.53
CA ARG A 100 -2.95 -18.84 13.78
C ARG A 100 -3.14 -20.09 12.91
N ALA A 101 -3.96 -21.05 13.36
CA ALA A 101 -4.22 -22.29 12.62
C ALA A 101 -4.85 -22.05 11.24
N ALA A 102 -5.64 -20.98 11.09
CA ALA A 102 -6.24 -20.61 9.81
C ALA A 102 -5.19 -20.40 8.69
N TYR A 103 -4.00 -19.87 9.02
CA TYR A 103 -2.91 -19.69 8.05
C TYR A 103 -2.22 -21.02 7.72
N TYR A 104 -1.96 -21.84 8.74
CA TYR A 104 -1.35 -23.16 8.53
C TYR A 104 -2.26 -24.10 7.76
N LYS A 105 -3.58 -23.93 7.83
CA LYS A 105 -4.53 -24.61 6.95
C LYS A 105 -4.30 -24.28 5.47
N VAL A 106 -4.06 -23.01 5.13
CA VAL A 106 -3.72 -22.61 3.75
C VAL A 106 -2.38 -23.20 3.35
N ILE A 107 -1.36 -23.06 4.21
CA ILE A 107 0.00 -23.57 3.95
C ILE A 107 -0.01 -25.09 3.74
N ASN A 108 -0.68 -25.85 4.60
CA ASN A 108 -0.72 -27.30 4.51
C ASN A 108 -1.45 -27.75 3.24
N GLN A 109 -2.53 -27.07 2.84
CA GLN A 109 -3.19 -27.35 1.57
C GLN A 109 -2.27 -27.06 0.36
N CYS A 110 -1.48 -25.98 0.42
CA CYS A 110 -0.43 -25.73 -0.58
C CYS A 110 0.61 -26.87 -0.57
N ASN A 111 1.04 -27.34 0.60
CA ASN A 111 2.03 -28.41 0.72
C ASN A 111 1.50 -29.72 0.09
N PHE A 112 0.26 -30.12 0.40
CA PHE A 112 -0.38 -31.30 -0.22
C PHE A 112 -0.46 -31.20 -1.75
N TYR A 113 -0.75 -30.02 -2.29
CA TYR A 113 -0.72 -29.82 -3.75
C TYR A 113 0.68 -30.01 -4.30
N LEU A 114 1.66 -29.33 -3.69
CA LEU A 114 3.03 -29.28 -4.17
C LEU A 114 3.75 -30.63 -4.07
N ASP A 115 3.32 -31.50 -3.16
CA ASP A 115 3.80 -32.88 -3.03
C ASP A 115 3.29 -33.79 -4.17
N LYS A 116 2.08 -33.52 -4.69
CA LYS A 116 1.41 -34.36 -5.70
C LYS A 116 1.47 -33.82 -7.13
N VAL A 117 1.78 -32.54 -7.32
CA VAL A 117 1.75 -31.91 -8.65
C VAL A 117 2.87 -32.45 -9.56
N ASP A 118 2.50 -32.93 -10.74
CA ASP A 118 3.46 -33.35 -11.75
C ASP A 118 3.85 -32.17 -12.66
N SER A 119 4.93 -31.47 -12.32
CA SER A 119 5.45 -30.34 -13.12
C SER A 119 5.97 -30.72 -14.51
N MET A 120 6.10 -32.02 -14.78
CA MET A 120 6.52 -32.60 -16.05
C MET A 120 5.33 -33.11 -16.87
N ALA A 121 4.11 -33.02 -16.35
CA ALA A 121 2.91 -33.41 -17.09
C ALA A 121 2.76 -32.56 -18.36
N LEU A 122 2.70 -33.25 -19.50
CA LEU A 122 2.56 -32.65 -20.83
C LEU A 122 1.13 -32.78 -21.33
N ARG A 123 0.63 -31.70 -21.91
CA ARG A 123 -0.58 -31.69 -22.75
C ARG A 123 -0.31 -30.79 -23.94
N ASN A 124 -0.51 -31.32 -25.16
CA ASN A 124 -0.21 -30.60 -26.41
C ASN A 124 1.21 -29.99 -26.43
N ASN A 125 2.21 -30.77 -26.01
CA ASN A 125 3.62 -30.37 -25.90
C ASN A 125 3.91 -29.18 -24.96
N ASN A 126 2.97 -28.84 -24.07
CA ASN A 126 3.12 -27.80 -23.05
C ASN A 126 3.06 -28.40 -21.65
N TYR A 127 3.99 -27.97 -20.79
CA TYR A 127 4.01 -28.31 -19.36
C TYR A 127 2.93 -27.51 -18.63
N TYR A 128 1.69 -28.00 -18.72
CA TYR A 128 0.52 -27.23 -18.33
C TYR A 128 0.40 -27.01 -16.82
N MET A 129 1.14 -27.75 -15.99
CA MET A 129 1.12 -27.66 -14.51
C MET A 129 2.01 -26.58 -13.91
N ARG A 130 2.98 -26.07 -14.67
CA ARG A 130 4.03 -25.19 -14.12
C ARG A 130 3.49 -23.84 -13.64
N ARG A 131 2.43 -23.33 -14.28
CA ARG A 131 1.78 -22.07 -13.89
C ARG A 131 1.06 -22.21 -12.55
N GLU A 132 0.32 -23.29 -12.37
CA GLU A 132 -0.40 -23.62 -11.15
C GLU A 132 0.55 -23.89 -9.99
N LEU A 133 1.59 -24.68 -10.22
CA LEU A 133 2.67 -24.92 -9.26
C LEU A 133 3.26 -23.59 -8.77
N ALA A 134 3.61 -22.69 -9.69
CA ALA A 134 4.14 -21.38 -9.36
C ALA A 134 3.14 -20.55 -8.52
N GLN A 135 1.85 -20.57 -8.88
CA GLN A 135 0.83 -19.86 -8.11
C GLN A 135 0.66 -20.41 -6.70
N VAL A 136 0.67 -21.73 -6.52
CA VAL A 136 0.55 -22.33 -5.19
C VAL A 136 1.78 -22.00 -4.33
N GLN A 137 2.99 -21.98 -4.91
CA GLN A 137 4.19 -21.53 -4.22
C GLN A 137 4.11 -20.05 -3.81
N LEU A 138 3.59 -19.17 -4.68
CA LEU A 138 3.42 -17.75 -4.39
C LEU A 138 2.34 -17.48 -3.32
N VAL A 139 1.23 -18.21 -3.35
CA VAL A 139 0.21 -18.16 -2.29
C VAL A 139 0.80 -18.59 -0.94
N ARG A 140 1.58 -19.68 -0.92
CA ARG A 140 2.26 -20.14 0.30
C ARG A 140 3.25 -19.09 0.82
N ALA A 141 4.04 -18.48 -0.07
CA ALA A 141 4.98 -17.42 0.27
C ALA A 141 4.28 -16.19 0.87
N TRP A 142 3.20 -15.72 0.25
CA TRP A 142 2.40 -14.61 0.77
C TRP A 142 1.77 -14.97 2.12
N THR A 143 1.26 -16.19 2.29
CA THR A 143 0.67 -16.62 3.57
C THR A 143 1.70 -16.62 4.70
N TYR A 144 2.93 -17.08 4.44
CA TYR A 144 4.03 -16.99 5.39
C TYR A 144 4.42 -15.54 5.70
N LEU A 145 4.43 -14.66 4.69
CA LEU A 145 4.66 -13.23 4.89
C LEU A 145 3.64 -12.65 5.88
N GLN A 146 2.35 -12.93 5.70
CA GLN A 146 1.29 -12.45 6.61
C GLN A 146 1.46 -13.01 8.04
N LEU A 147 1.80 -14.30 8.17
CA LEU A 147 2.07 -14.93 9.46
C LEU A 147 3.24 -14.29 10.19
N VAL A 148 4.38 -14.11 9.51
CA VAL A 148 5.59 -13.52 10.10
C VAL A 148 5.33 -12.07 10.51
N GLN A 149 4.57 -11.31 9.72
CA GLN A 149 4.20 -9.94 10.09
C GLN A 149 3.32 -9.87 11.35
N GLN A 150 2.52 -10.90 11.63
CA GLN A 150 1.66 -10.94 12.81
C GLN A 150 2.33 -11.52 14.04
N TYR A 151 3.05 -12.64 13.90
CA TYR A 151 3.55 -13.46 15.00
C TYR A 151 5.07 -13.38 15.20
N GLY A 152 5.80 -12.78 14.26
CA GLY A 152 7.24 -12.50 14.39
C GLY A 152 8.14 -13.72 14.20
N SER A 153 7.82 -14.84 14.82
CA SER A 153 8.53 -16.11 14.65
C SER A 153 7.54 -17.25 14.49
N VAL A 154 7.64 -17.97 13.38
CA VAL A 154 6.68 -19.03 13.05
C VAL A 154 7.34 -20.31 12.54
N PRO A 155 6.85 -21.51 12.91
CA PRO A 155 7.32 -22.76 12.31
C PRO A 155 7.29 -22.73 10.79
N PHE A 156 8.43 -23.00 10.15
CA PHE A 156 8.53 -23.07 8.70
C PHE A 156 8.40 -24.52 8.22
N ILE A 157 7.30 -24.81 7.54
CA ILE A 157 6.88 -26.15 7.13
C ILE A 157 6.51 -26.15 5.64
N THR A 158 7.19 -26.97 4.85
CA THR A 158 6.94 -27.13 3.41
C THR A 158 6.48 -28.53 3.03
N ALA A 159 6.60 -29.50 3.94
CA ALA A 159 6.07 -30.85 3.79
C ALA A 159 4.57 -30.92 4.18
N PRO A 160 3.78 -31.81 3.55
CA PRO A 160 2.41 -32.05 3.98
C PRO A 160 2.34 -32.61 5.41
N VAL A 161 1.37 -32.14 6.19
CA VAL A 161 1.10 -32.65 7.54
C VAL A 161 -0.23 -33.39 7.54
N SER A 162 -0.18 -34.69 7.85
CA SER A 162 -1.34 -35.60 7.85
C SER A 162 -1.79 -36.03 9.25
N SER A 163 -1.05 -35.69 10.30
CA SER A 163 -1.40 -35.98 11.70
C SER A 163 -0.95 -34.85 12.63
N ALA A 164 -1.71 -34.64 13.72
CA ALA A 164 -1.50 -33.58 14.71
C ALA A 164 -0.24 -33.76 15.57
N SER A 165 0.36 -34.96 15.55
CA SER A 165 1.41 -35.37 16.51
C SER A 165 2.83 -35.23 15.97
N THR A 166 3.08 -34.29 15.06
CA THR A 166 4.43 -34.13 14.46
C THR A 166 5.43 -33.44 15.39
N GLY A 167 4.95 -32.61 16.33
CA GLY A 167 5.79 -31.74 17.16
C GLY A 167 6.45 -30.58 16.40
N TRP A 168 6.10 -30.39 15.12
CA TRP A 168 6.70 -29.36 14.26
C TRP A 168 6.27 -27.94 14.64
N GLU A 169 5.24 -27.80 15.47
CA GLU A 169 4.80 -26.52 16.03
C GLU A 169 5.87 -25.91 16.96
N GLN A 170 6.67 -26.77 17.59
CA GLN A 170 7.71 -26.41 18.55
C GLN A 170 9.10 -26.64 17.96
N ASN A 171 9.28 -27.71 17.19
CA ASN A 171 10.54 -28.11 16.58
C ASN A 171 10.35 -28.35 15.07
N PRO A 172 10.10 -27.29 14.28
CA PRO A 172 9.95 -27.42 12.83
C PRO A 172 11.25 -27.94 12.18
N PRO A 173 11.16 -28.90 11.23
CA PRO A 173 12.34 -29.48 10.58
C PRO A 173 13.26 -28.47 9.87
N LEU A 174 12.68 -27.37 9.39
CA LEU A 174 13.39 -26.30 8.67
C LEU A 174 13.60 -25.04 9.54
N GLY A 175 13.36 -25.15 10.85
CA GLY A 175 13.47 -24.02 11.78
C GLY A 175 12.31 -23.03 11.70
N PHE A 176 12.50 -21.88 12.31
CA PHE A 176 11.50 -20.82 12.40
C PHE A 176 11.73 -19.74 11.34
N ALA A 177 10.65 -19.36 10.67
CA ALA A 177 10.60 -18.18 9.82
C ALA A 177 10.37 -16.93 10.66
N THR A 178 11.17 -15.91 10.38
CA THR A 178 11.20 -14.58 10.99
C THR A 178 11.28 -13.55 9.87
N PRO A 179 11.06 -12.25 10.14
CA PRO A 179 11.20 -11.24 9.11
C PRO A 179 12.59 -11.22 8.46
N ASP A 180 13.64 -11.61 9.20
CA ASP A 180 15.03 -11.54 8.76
C ASP A 180 15.44 -12.72 7.86
N ASN A 181 14.86 -13.91 8.07
CA ASN A 181 15.25 -15.13 7.33
C ASN A 181 14.17 -15.68 6.38
N LEU A 182 12.92 -15.19 6.43
CA LEU A 182 11.80 -15.74 5.66
C LEU A 182 12.10 -15.80 4.16
N LEU A 183 12.67 -14.73 3.58
CA LEU A 183 13.04 -14.71 2.17
C LEU A 183 13.99 -15.86 1.83
N ASN A 184 15.04 -16.07 2.62
CA ASN A 184 16.02 -17.13 2.39
C ASN A 184 15.38 -18.52 2.49
N LEU A 185 14.53 -18.74 3.49
CA LEU A 185 13.79 -20.01 3.65
C LEU A 185 12.86 -20.29 2.47
N LEU A 186 12.14 -19.26 1.98
CA LEU A 186 11.26 -19.39 0.82
C LEU A 186 12.03 -19.65 -0.48
N GLU A 187 13.21 -19.07 -0.65
CA GLU A 187 14.07 -19.33 -1.80
C GLU A 187 14.70 -20.72 -1.76
N GLN A 188 15.20 -21.17 -0.61
CA GLN A 188 15.93 -22.43 -0.45
C GLN A 188 15.00 -23.64 -0.39
N HIS A 189 13.85 -23.49 0.27
CA HIS A 189 12.97 -24.61 0.61
C HIS A 189 11.51 -24.37 0.20
N GLY A 190 11.09 -23.12 0.01
CA GLY A 190 9.71 -22.76 -0.34
C GLY A 190 9.39 -22.75 -1.84
N GLY A 191 10.39 -22.91 -2.72
CA GLY A 191 10.21 -22.92 -4.17
C GLY A 191 10.03 -21.53 -4.81
N LEU A 192 10.30 -20.44 -4.08
CA LEU A 192 10.05 -19.08 -4.56
C LEU A 192 10.80 -18.73 -5.86
N LYS A 193 12.08 -19.16 -5.98
CA LYS A 193 12.87 -18.97 -7.20
C LYS A 193 12.26 -19.65 -8.42
N GLN A 194 11.77 -20.87 -8.24
CA GLN A 194 11.10 -21.64 -9.28
C GLN A 194 9.79 -20.97 -9.70
N ALA A 195 8.97 -20.56 -8.72
CA ALA A 195 7.71 -19.87 -8.96
C ALA A 195 7.92 -18.60 -9.79
N TYR A 196 8.94 -17.83 -9.43
CA TYR A 196 9.30 -16.59 -10.13
C TYR A 196 9.79 -16.85 -11.56
N ALA A 197 10.69 -17.83 -11.75
CA ALA A 197 11.17 -18.22 -13.06
C ALA A 197 10.03 -18.70 -13.98
N TYR A 198 9.12 -19.53 -13.47
CA TYR A 198 7.95 -19.98 -14.22
C TYR A 198 6.97 -18.85 -14.53
N SER A 199 6.73 -17.94 -13.58
CA SER A 199 5.84 -16.79 -13.79
C SER A 199 6.39 -15.86 -14.89
N ASN A 200 7.70 -15.62 -14.92
CA ASN A 200 8.33 -14.79 -15.95
C ASN A 200 8.40 -15.48 -17.32
N GLY A 201 8.67 -16.78 -17.35
CA GLY A 201 8.81 -17.52 -18.61
C GLY A 201 7.48 -17.93 -19.24
N LEU A 202 6.45 -18.21 -18.42
CA LEU A 202 5.19 -18.79 -18.87
C LEU A 202 3.99 -17.88 -18.65
N GLY A 203 4.11 -16.81 -17.86
CA GLY A 203 2.98 -16.03 -17.38
C GLY A 203 2.20 -16.72 -16.26
N TYR A 204 1.06 -16.14 -15.92
CA TYR A 204 0.19 -16.59 -14.83
C TYR A 204 -0.90 -17.55 -15.32
N ILE A 205 -1.53 -18.27 -14.39
CA ILE A 205 -2.75 -19.03 -14.69
C ILE A 205 -3.82 -18.06 -15.24
N ASN A 206 -4.59 -18.53 -16.22
CA ASN A 206 -5.63 -17.75 -16.86
C ASN A 206 -6.81 -18.66 -17.16
N TYR A 207 -7.76 -18.69 -16.22
CA TYR A 207 -8.99 -19.45 -16.33
C TYR A 207 -10.18 -18.52 -16.61
N PRO A 208 -11.32 -19.06 -17.06
CA PRO A 208 -12.55 -18.29 -17.16
C PRO A 208 -12.94 -17.62 -15.84
N ASN A 209 -13.61 -16.48 -15.95
CA ASN A 209 -14.24 -15.81 -14.81
C ASN A 209 -15.23 -16.76 -14.12
N PHE A 210 -15.38 -16.62 -12.80
CA PHE A 210 -16.30 -17.44 -12.01
C PHE A 210 -17.43 -16.61 -11.42
N LYS A 211 -18.60 -17.23 -11.24
CA LYS A 211 -19.80 -16.58 -10.72
C LYS A 211 -19.75 -16.49 -9.19
N THR A 212 -19.97 -15.30 -8.65
CA THR A 212 -20.10 -15.07 -7.19
C THR A 212 -21.56 -15.04 -6.73
N GLY A 213 -22.51 -15.13 -7.67
CA GLY A 213 -23.94 -14.92 -7.43
C GLY A 213 -24.36 -13.47 -7.70
N ALA A 214 -23.50 -12.49 -7.41
CA ALA A 214 -23.75 -11.08 -7.68
C ALA A 214 -23.23 -10.64 -9.07
N GLY A 215 -22.35 -11.44 -9.67
CA GLY A 215 -21.77 -11.15 -10.97
C GLY A 215 -20.62 -12.09 -11.31
N ASP A 216 -19.90 -11.74 -12.36
CA ASP A 216 -18.64 -12.39 -12.73
C ASP A 216 -17.47 -11.80 -11.96
N PHE A 217 -16.61 -12.66 -11.44
CA PHE A 217 -15.34 -12.28 -10.83
C PHE A 217 -14.19 -12.70 -11.73
N ALA A 218 -13.31 -11.75 -12.05
CA ALA A 218 -12.18 -11.99 -12.93
C ALA A 218 -11.15 -12.91 -12.27
N GLN A 219 -10.92 -14.09 -12.84
CA GLN A 219 -9.98 -15.05 -12.24
C GLN A 219 -8.55 -14.49 -12.21
N ALA A 220 -8.15 -13.67 -13.19
CA ALA A 220 -6.86 -13.02 -13.20
C ALA A 220 -6.58 -12.15 -11.95
N LEU A 221 -7.61 -11.72 -11.20
CA LEU A 221 -7.44 -11.00 -9.94
C LEU A 221 -7.13 -11.91 -8.75
N THR A 222 -7.24 -13.24 -8.87
CA THR A 222 -6.91 -14.13 -7.75
C THR A 222 -5.44 -14.53 -7.72
N VAL A 223 -4.66 -14.12 -8.72
CA VAL A 223 -3.25 -14.52 -8.89
C VAL A 223 -2.34 -13.64 -8.05
N PHE A 224 -1.27 -14.25 -7.53
CA PHE A 224 -0.22 -13.54 -6.81
C PHE A 224 0.95 -13.31 -7.75
N ASN A 225 1.39 -12.07 -7.89
CA ASN A 225 2.49 -11.71 -8.78
C ASN A 225 3.85 -11.90 -8.09
N GLY A 226 4.78 -12.55 -8.78
CA GLY A 226 6.11 -12.86 -8.26
C GLY A 226 6.94 -11.63 -7.90
N ASP A 227 6.88 -10.56 -8.69
CA ASP A 227 7.59 -9.31 -8.36
C ASP A 227 7.00 -8.64 -7.12
N LEU A 228 5.68 -8.63 -6.96
CA LEU A 228 5.04 -8.06 -5.78
C LEU A 228 5.40 -8.82 -4.50
N VAL A 229 5.40 -10.16 -4.55
CA VAL A 229 5.79 -11.00 -3.42
C VAL A 229 7.28 -10.82 -3.08
N TYR A 230 8.16 -10.79 -4.08
CA TYR A 230 9.58 -10.52 -3.86
C TYR A 230 9.85 -9.13 -3.30
N GLY A 231 9.19 -8.10 -3.85
CA GLY A 231 9.30 -6.72 -3.38
C GLY A 231 8.92 -6.60 -1.90
N ASP A 232 7.82 -7.23 -1.50
CA ASP A 232 7.40 -7.26 -0.10
C ASP A 232 8.38 -8.02 0.82
N LEU A 233 8.93 -9.15 0.37
CA LEU A 233 9.88 -9.95 1.16
C LEU A 233 11.20 -9.20 1.36
N TYR A 234 11.74 -8.56 0.32
CA TYR A 234 12.93 -7.71 0.44
C TYR A 234 12.67 -6.49 1.32
N LEU A 235 11.53 -5.81 1.14
CA LEU A 235 11.17 -4.65 1.93
C LEU A 235 10.96 -4.99 3.41
N LEU A 236 10.37 -6.15 3.71
CA LEU A 236 10.22 -6.64 5.08
C LEU A 236 11.57 -7.04 5.70
N ARG A 237 12.44 -7.73 4.96
CA ARG A 237 13.74 -8.14 5.48
C ARG A 237 14.63 -6.94 5.78
N GLY A 238 14.75 -6.01 4.83
CA GLY A 238 15.48 -4.75 5.01
C GLY A 238 16.90 -4.95 5.56
N ALA A 239 17.64 -5.94 5.04
CA ALA A 239 18.94 -6.32 5.58
C ALA A 239 20.00 -5.21 5.42
N ASP A 240 19.89 -4.39 4.39
CA ASP A 240 20.79 -3.27 4.11
C ASP A 240 20.21 -2.44 2.96
N LYS A 241 20.99 -1.46 2.47
CA LYS A 241 20.64 -0.66 1.29
C LYS A 241 20.34 -1.51 0.05
N SER A 242 21.07 -2.62 -0.17
CA SER A 242 20.90 -3.49 -1.33
C SER A 242 19.54 -4.20 -1.32
N ASP A 243 19.02 -4.56 -0.15
CA ASP A 243 17.67 -5.10 -0.03
C ASP A 243 16.60 -4.09 -0.47
N TYR A 244 16.76 -2.82 -0.12
CA TYR A 244 15.83 -1.77 -0.56
C TYR A 244 15.95 -1.49 -2.06
N GLU A 245 17.15 -1.54 -2.64
CA GLU A 245 17.34 -1.48 -4.09
C GLU A 245 16.62 -2.65 -4.79
N LYS A 246 16.76 -3.88 -4.27
CA LYS A 246 16.06 -5.06 -4.84
C LYS A 246 14.55 -4.95 -4.70
N ALA A 247 14.05 -4.48 -3.56
CA ALA A 247 12.61 -4.21 -3.39
C ALA A 247 12.11 -3.19 -4.42
N ALA A 248 12.84 -2.08 -4.59
CA ALA A 248 12.54 -1.06 -5.59
C ALA A 248 12.57 -1.62 -7.01
N THR A 249 13.55 -2.45 -7.37
CA THR A 249 13.63 -3.13 -8.67
C THR A 249 12.40 -3.98 -8.95
N HIS A 250 11.94 -4.78 -7.98
CA HIS A 250 10.77 -5.62 -8.16
C HIS A 250 9.48 -4.80 -8.32
N PHE A 251 9.26 -3.79 -7.46
CA PHE A 251 8.07 -2.92 -7.60
C PHE A 251 8.10 -2.12 -8.90
N HIS A 252 9.25 -1.56 -9.27
CA HIS A 252 9.41 -0.83 -10.52
C HIS A 252 9.16 -1.72 -11.74
N ARG A 253 9.76 -2.93 -11.79
CA ARG A 253 9.53 -3.89 -12.87
C ARG A 253 8.05 -4.23 -13.02
N TYR A 254 7.34 -4.42 -11.91
CA TYR A 254 5.91 -4.64 -11.94
C TYR A 254 5.15 -3.43 -12.52
N LEU A 255 5.46 -2.23 -12.02
CA LEU A 255 4.85 -0.98 -12.47
C LEU A 255 5.13 -0.68 -13.94
N ASP A 256 6.30 -1.07 -14.45
CA ASP A 256 6.73 -0.90 -15.83
C ASP A 256 6.05 -1.91 -16.77
N ARG A 257 6.31 -3.20 -16.53
CA ARG A 257 6.07 -4.29 -17.48
C ARG A 257 4.73 -5.00 -17.26
N ASN A 258 4.26 -5.06 -16.02
CA ASN A 258 3.09 -5.87 -15.64
C ASN A 258 1.80 -5.07 -15.51
N THR A 259 1.86 -3.74 -15.59
CA THR A 259 0.68 -2.89 -15.62
C THR A 259 0.80 -1.78 -16.66
N ARG A 260 -0.34 -1.40 -17.25
CA ARG A 260 -0.47 -0.22 -18.12
C ARG A 260 -1.07 0.97 -17.37
N LEU A 261 -1.32 0.82 -16.08
CA LEU A 261 -2.07 1.79 -15.29
C LEU A 261 -1.12 2.72 -14.54
N ALA A 262 -1.62 3.93 -14.30
CA ALA A 262 -0.95 4.96 -13.53
C ALA A 262 -1.93 5.52 -12.48
N VAL A 263 -1.39 6.18 -11.46
CA VAL A 263 -2.23 6.95 -10.53
C VAL A 263 -2.80 8.11 -11.33
N SER A 264 -4.12 8.26 -11.30
CA SER A 264 -4.85 9.24 -12.15
C SER A 264 -5.84 10.13 -11.41
N ALA A 265 -6.24 9.78 -10.18
CA ALA A 265 -7.22 10.54 -9.41
C ALA A 265 -6.54 11.64 -8.59
N TYR A 266 -7.02 12.88 -8.75
CA TYR A 266 -6.68 14.05 -7.95
C TYR A 266 -7.95 14.80 -7.51
N ALA A 267 -7.87 15.48 -6.36
CA ALA A 267 -8.93 16.32 -5.84
C ALA A 267 -8.99 17.66 -6.59
N ARG A 268 -10.17 18.28 -6.63
CA ARG A 268 -10.40 19.59 -7.24
C ARG A 268 -11.19 20.44 -6.27
N ALA A 269 -10.71 21.66 -6.02
CA ALA A 269 -11.49 22.68 -5.33
C ALA A 269 -12.17 23.61 -6.33
N TYR A 270 -13.32 24.13 -5.94
CA TYR A 270 -14.07 25.16 -6.66
C TYR A 270 -14.55 26.21 -5.67
N ARG A 271 -14.58 27.47 -6.11
CA ARG A 271 -15.16 28.56 -5.32
C ARG A 271 -16.66 28.36 -5.23
N ARG A 272 -17.25 28.67 -4.08
CA ARG A 272 -18.70 28.57 -3.89
C ARG A 272 -19.42 29.70 -4.64
N ASP A 273 -20.45 29.35 -5.41
CA ASP A 273 -21.20 30.31 -6.23
C ASP A 273 -21.92 31.37 -5.39
N GLY A 274 -21.89 32.62 -5.86
CA GLY A 274 -22.65 33.75 -5.28
C GLY A 274 -22.07 34.37 -4.01
N ASP A 275 -20.92 33.88 -3.54
CA ASP A 275 -20.26 34.39 -2.33
C ASP A 275 -19.02 35.23 -2.68
N ARG A 276 -18.86 36.37 -2.00
CA ARG A 276 -17.65 37.22 -2.09
C ARG A 276 -16.56 36.77 -1.11
N SER A 277 -16.83 35.76 -0.27
CA SER A 277 -15.85 35.17 0.63
C SER A 277 -14.96 34.16 -0.10
N ASP A 278 -13.69 34.03 0.30
CA ASP A 278 -12.75 32.99 -0.19
C ASP A 278 -13.12 31.60 0.38
N LEU A 279 -14.37 31.18 0.23
CA LEU A 279 -14.85 29.85 0.61
C LEU A 279 -14.80 28.88 -0.59
N PHE A 280 -14.35 27.66 -0.31
CA PHE A 280 -14.14 26.61 -1.28
C PHE A 280 -14.89 25.35 -0.89
N ASP A 281 -15.34 24.62 -1.90
CA ASP A 281 -15.80 23.24 -1.79
C ASP A 281 -14.86 22.35 -2.64
N ALA A 282 -14.85 21.04 -2.42
CA ALA A 282 -13.99 20.13 -3.16
C ALA A 282 -14.59 18.75 -3.44
N THR A 283 -14.07 18.14 -4.49
CA THR A 283 -14.45 16.79 -4.94
C THR A 283 -13.22 15.99 -5.36
N SER A 284 -13.30 14.67 -5.28
CA SER A 284 -12.26 13.75 -5.77
C SER A 284 -12.88 12.48 -6.31
N GLY A 285 -12.35 11.98 -7.43
CA GLY A 285 -12.70 10.68 -8.00
C GLY A 285 -12.13 9.48 -7.22
N TRP A 286 -11.50 9.71 -6.06
CA TRP A 286 -10.87 8.68 -5.25
C TRP A 286 -11.86 7.64 -4.70
N TYR A 287 -13.08 8.03 -4.35
CA TYR A 287 -14.07 7.06 -3.88
C TYR A 287 -14.40 5.98 -4.93
N SER A 288 -14.47 6.35 -6.23
CA SER A 288 -14.84 5.42 -7.30
C SER A 288 -13.85 4.28 -7.51
N LEU A 289 -12.65 4.39 -6.93
CA LEU A 289 -11.62 3.34 -6.94
C LEU A 289 -12.04 2.11 -6.12
N TYR A 290 -12.92 2.33 -5.15
CA TYR A 290 -13.37 1.34 -4.17
C TYR A 290 -14.86 1.02 -4.31
N GLU A 291 -15.57 1.64 -5.27
CA GLU A 291 -16.95 1.32 -5.59
C GLU A 291 -17.06 -0.10 -6.19
N ASN A 292 -18.06 -0.88 -5.78
CA ASN A 292 -18.21 -2.29 -6.11
C ASN A 292 -18.19 -2.60 -7.62
N LYS A 293 -18.83 -1.77 -8.46
CA LYS A 293 -18.80 -1.92 -9.93
C LYS A 293 -17.40 -1.76 -10.53
N ASN A 294 -16.48 -1.15 -9.78
CA ASN A 294 -15.21 -0.60 -10.23
C ASN A 294 -13.98 -1.31 -9.66
N ILE A 295 -14.10 -2.01 -8.52
CA ILE A 295 -13.00 -2.78 -7.91
C ILE A 295 -12.34 -3.72 -8.94
N ILE A 296 -13.13 -4.28 -9.85
CA ILE A 296 -12.69 -5.22 -10.88
C ILE A 296 -12.47 -4.54 -12.25
N SER A 297 -13.30 -3.54 -12.61
CA SER A 297 -13.33 -2.99 -13.98
C SER A 297 -12.34 -1.85 -14.25
N GLN A 298 -11.81 -1.19 -13.22
CA GLN A 298 -10.86 -0.09 -13.39
C GLN A 298 -9.39 -0.52 -13.39
N GLY A 299 -9.09 -1.81 -13.19
CA GLY A 299 -7.75 -2.39 -13.18
C GLY A 299 -6.85 -1.96 -12.01
N ARG A 300 -7.35 -1.19 -11.04
CA ARG A 300 -6.54 -0.59 -9.96
C ARG A 300 -6.24 -1.55 -8.80
N VAL A 301 -6.93 -2.69 -8.78
CA VAL A 301 -6.66 -3.85 -7.93
C VAL A 301 -6.01 -4.92 -8.79
N PHE A 302 -4.93 -5.51 -8.29
CA PHE A 302 -4.15 -6.51 -9.02
C PHE A 302 -4.25 -7.91 -8.43
N THR A 303 -4.50 -7.99 -7.13
CA THR A 303 -4.82 -9.25 -6.44
C THR A 303 -5.96 -8.99 -5.46
N SER A 304 -6.97 -9.85 -5.46
CA SER A 304 -8.15 -9.77 -4.60
C SER A 304 -8.65 -11.17 -4.26
N ILE A 305 -9.17 -11.31 -3.05
CA ILE A 305 -9.86 -12.54 -2.62
C ILE A 305 -11.37 -12.36 -2.83
N PRO A 306 -12.05 -13.23 -3.59
CA PRO A 306 -13.46 -13.06 -3.91
C PRO A 306 -14.36 -13.33 -2.70
N SER A 307 -15.52 -12.70 -2.65
CA SER A 307 -16.65 -13.03 -1.78
C SER A 307 -17.84 -13.49 -2.61
N ALA A 308 -18.69 -14.34 -2.03
CA ALA A 308 -19.96 -14.74 -2.63
C ALA A 308 -21.12 -13.83 -2.21
N ALA A 309 -22.23 -13.92 -2.95
CA ALA A 309 -23.48 -13.23 -2.65
C ALA A 309 -24.32 -13.89 -1.56
N ASN A 310 -24.15 -15.20 -1.37
CA ASN A 310 -24.80 -15.98 -0.33
C ASN A 310 -24.07 -17.34 -0.20
N SER A 311 -24.48 -18.14 0.79
CA SER A 311 -23.91 -19.46 1.09
C SER A 311 -24.10 -20.50 -0.03
N PHE A 312 -25.05 -20.29 -0.96
CA PHE A 312 -25.24 -21.15 -2.12
C PHE A 312 -24.12 -20.98 -3.14
N PHE A 313 -23.64 -19.75 -3.35
CA PHE A 313 -22.53 -19.48 -4.28
C PHE A 313 -21.15 -19.60 -3.63
N GLY A 314 -21.05 -19.46 -2.31
CA GLY A 314 -19.78 -19.61 -1.60
C GLY A 314 -19.76 -18.89 -0.25
N LYS A 315 -18.57 -18.61 0.27
CA LYS A 315 -18.42 -17.88 1.54
C LYS A 315 -18.69 -16.38 1.32
N VAL A 316 -19.55 -15.80 2.16
CA VAL A 316 -19.78 -14.35 2.22
C VAL A 316 -18.80 -13.73 3.22
N LEU A 317 -17.98 -12.78 2.77
CA LEU A 317 -16.97 -12.08 3.57
C LEU A 317 -17.56 -10.79 4.16
N SER A 318 -18.39 -10.94 5.19
CA SER A 318 -19.17 -9.84 5.78
C SER A 318 -18.65 -9.31 7.12
N ARG A 319 -17.58 -9.89 7.66
CA ARG A 319 -17.06 -9.56 8.99
C ARG A 319 -16.50 -8.14 9.03
N ILE A 320 -15.80 -7.71 7.97
CA ILE A 320 -15.29 -6.33 7.87
C ILE A 320 -16.43 -5.30 7.92
N PRO A 321 -17.46 -5.35 7.04
CA PRO A 321 -18.60 -4.44 7.12
C PRO A 321 -19.28 -4.45 8.49
N GLN A 322 -19.50 -5.62 9.07
CA GLN A 322 -20.16 -5.76 10.36
C GLN A 322 -19.40 -5.03 11.48
N ILE A 323 -18.08 -5.21 11.58
CA ILE A 323 -17.25 -4.51 12.57
C ILE A 323 -17.26 -2.99 12.35
N TYR A 324 -17.37 -2.55 11.10
CA TYR A 324 -17.49 -1.13 10.75
C TYR A 324 -18.91 -0.55 10.91
N GLY A 325 -19.90 -1.36 11.32
CA GLY A 325 -21.27 -0.92 11.61
C GLY A 325 -22.25 -1.05 10.45
N PHE A 326 -22.02 -1.98 9.53
CA PHE A 326 -22.92 -2.28 8.42
C PHE A 326 -23.46 -3.71 8.53
N ASP A 327 -24.78 -3.83 8.72
CA ASP A 327 -25.46 -5.11 8.76
C ASP A 327 -25.65 -5.64 7.34
N ALA A 328 -25.17 -6.87 7.11
CA ALA A 328 -25.24 -7.55 5.83
C ALA A 328 -26.40 -8.54 5.79
N SER A 329 -27.23 -8.46 4.74
CA SER A 329 -28.31 -9.41 4.46
C SER A 329 -28.21 -9.93 3.04
N SER A 330 -28.18 -11.25 2.86
CA SER A 330 -28.07 -11.89 1.55
C SER A 330 -29.41 -12.35 0.98
N THR A 331 -29.60 -12.25 -0.33
CA THR A 331 -30.76 -12.75 -1.07
C THR A 331 -30.37 -13.79 -2.12
N THR A 332 -31.36 -14.54 -2.61
CA THR A 332 -31.24 -15.43 -3.76
C THR A 332 -32.48 -15.28 -4.63
N SER A 333 -32.31 -15.02 -5.92
CA SER A 333 -33.36 -15.03 -6.93
C SER A 333 -33.09 -16.12 -7.96
N ARG A 334 -34.16 -16.67 -8.57
CA ARG A 334 -34.07 -17.65 -9.65
C ARG A 334 -34.97 -17.22 -10.79
N ASP A 335 -34.41 -17.13 -11.98
CA ASP A 335 -35.12 -16.85 -13.21
C ASP A 335 -34.99 -18.03 -14.17
N THR A 336 -36.11 -18.61 -14.57
CA THR A 336 -36.16 -19.66 -15.60
C THR A 336 -36.62 -19.06 -16.91
N LYS A 337 -35.78 -19.12 -17.94
CA LYS A 337 -36.12 -18.71 -19.30
C LYS A 337 -36.35 -19.93 -20.17
N GLU A 338 -37.54 -20.03 -20.75
CA GLU A 338 -37.79 -20.98 -21.84
C GLU A 338 -37.37 -20.35 -23.17
N SER A 339 -36.56 -21.06 -23.96
CA SER A 339 -36.26 -20.70 -25.34
C SER A 339 -36.48 -21.89 -26.25
N THR A 340 -36.95 -21.67 -27.48
CA THR A 340 -37.08 -22.74 -28.47
C THR A 340 -35.83 -22.73 -29.34
N GLY A 341 -35.07 -23.83 -29.33
CA GLY A 341 -33.88 -24.00 -30.17
C GLY A 341 -34.22 -24.01 -31.66
N SER A 342 -33.20 -23.85 -32.50
CA SER A 342 -33.31 -23.96 -33.96
C SER A 342 -33.78 -25.35 -34.44
N ASP A 343 -33.79 -26.34 -33.55
CA ASP A 343 -34.31 -27.69 -33.73
C ASP A 343 -35.78 -27.87 -33.27
N GLY A 344 -36.46 -26.79 -32.87
CA GLY A 344 -37.84 -26.81 -32.40
C GLY A 344 -38.02 -27.33 -30.96
N LYS A 345 -36.94 -27.67 -30.25
CA LYS A 345 -37.01 -28.15 -28.86
C LYS A 345 -37.04 -26.97 -27.89
N LYS A 346 -37.94 -27.04 -26.90
CA LYS A 346 -37.92 -26.13 -25.76
C LYS A 346 -36.69 -26.43 -24.89
N LYS A 347 -35.96 -25.38 -24.55
CA LYS A 347 -34.78 -25.39 -23.69
C LYS A 347 -35.07 -24.45 -22.53
N GLU A 348 -35.17 -25.01 -21.34
CA GLU A 348 -35.30 -24.24 -20.10
C GLU A 348 -33.89 -23.93 -19.58
N GLU A 349 -33.61 -22.65 -19.38
CA GLU A 349 -32.38 -22.18 -18.77
C GLU A 349 -32.72 -21.48 -17.46
N THR A 350 -32.42 -22.13 -16.33
CA THR A 350 -32.60 -21.55 -15.01
C THR A 350 -31.30 -20.88 -14.57
N SER A 351 -31.36 -19.56 -14.37
CA SER A 351 -30.28 -18.76 -13.80
C SER A 351 -30.60 -18.43 -12.34
N SER A 352 -29.59 -18.53 -11.46
CA SER A 352 -29.69 -18.09 -10.07
C SER A 352 -28.80 -16.87 -9.87
N GLN A 353 -29.29 -15.86 -9.16
CA GLN A 353 -28.53 -14.68 -8.76
C GLN A 353 -28.69 -14.43 -7.26
N GLY A 354 -27.82 -13.62 -6.69
CA GLY A 354 -27.92 -13.21 -5.30
C GLY A 354 -27.31 -11.84 -5.10
N GLU A 355 -27.68 -11.20 -3.99
CA GLU A 355 -27.15 -9.89 -3.61
C GLU A 355 -26.97 -9.84 -2.09
N VAL A 356 -25.91 -9.16 -1.64
CA VAL A 356 -25.72 -8.73 -0.26
C VAL A 356 -26.08 -7.25 -0.17
N SER A 357 -27.17 -6.96 0.55
CA SER A 357 -27.54 -5.61 0.94
C SER A 357 -26.86 -5.22 2.24
N LEU A 358 -26.43 -3.96 2.33
CA LEU A 358 -25.90 -3.36 3.56
C LEU A 358 -26.88 -2.33 4.12
N SER A 359 -26.97 -2.29 5.45
CA SER A 359 -27.70 -1.25 6.18
C SER A 359 -26.84 -0.69 7.30
N VAL A 360 -26.91 0.63 7.51
CA VAL A 360 -26.15 1.34 8.53
C VAL A 360 -26.74 1.01 9.90
N ASN A 361 -25.92 0.53 10.82
CA ASN A 361 -26.33 0.24 12.20
C ASN A 361 -25.28 0.75 13.19
N TYR A 362 -25.59 1.87 13.85
CA TYR A 362 -24.68 2.47 14.84
C TYR A 362 -24.45 1.58 16.06
N ARG A 363 -25.39 0.69 16.42
CA ARG A 363 -25.27 -0.22 17.56
C ARG A 363 -24.37 -1.42 17.29
N ASN A 364 -24.11 -1.72 16.01
CA ASN A 364 -23.17 -2.76 15.60
C ASN A 364 -21.82 -2.16 15.16
N ARG A 365 -21.68 -0.83 15.16
CA ARG A 365 -20.45 -0.13 14.82
C ARG A 365 -19.43 -0.31 15.94
N GLN A 366 -18.58 -1.33 15.84
CA GLN A 366 -17.57 -1.66 16.84
C GLN A 366 -16.34 -0.75 16.78
N VAL A 367 -16.07 -0.12 15.64
CA VAL A 367 -14.97 0.84 15.51
C VAL A 367 -15.37 2.06 14.71
N GLN A 368 -14.67 3.16 14.95
CA GLN A 368 -14.81 4.45 14.26
C GLN A 368 -13.43 4.97 13.86
N PRO A 369 -13.32 5.93 12.92
CA PRO A 369 -12.06 6.62 12.67
C PRO A 369 -11.53 7.24 13.98
N SER A 370 -10.23 7.10 14.23
CA SER A 370 -9.57 7.69 15.40
C SER A 370 -9.46 9.21 15.28
N ASN A 371 -9.23 9.87 16.41
CA ASN A 371 -8.98 11.32 16.41
C ASN A 371 -7.70 11.65 15.66
N SER A 372 -6.64 10.85 15.80
CA SER A 372 -5.39 11.03 15.04
C SER A 372 -5.61 10.95 13.52
N TYR A 373 -6.45 10.02 13.04
CA TYR A 373 -6.76 9.93 11.62
C TYR A 373 -7.51 11.18 11.13
N LEU A 374 -8.53 11.61 11.84
CA LEU A 374 -9.30 12.81 11.49
C LEU A 374 -8.40 14.06 11.50
N LYS A 375 -7.56 14.22 12.53
CA LYS A 375 -6.62 15.33 12.66
C LYS A 375 -5.50 15.30 11.63
N LEU A 376 -5.05 14.13 11.20
CA LEU A 376 -4.12 13.99 10.09
C LEU A 376 -4.76 14.53 8.80
N ASN A 377 -5.99 14.13 8.49
CA ASN A 377 -6.71 14.63 7.31
C ASN A 377 -6.93 16.15 7.40
N GLU A 378 -7.41 16.67 8.54
CA GLU A 378 -7.63 18.10 8.76
C GLU A 378 -6.34 18.94 8.63
N SER A 379 -5.16 18.35 8.86
CA SER A 379 -3.88 19.07 8.86
C SER A 379 -3.20 19.10 7.48
N GLN A 380 -3.74 18.43 6.47
CA GLN A 380 -3.13 18.45 5.14
C GLN A 380 -3.36 19.80 4.43
N VAL A 381 -2.40 20.17 3.59
CA VAL A 381 -2.45 21.39 2.79
C VAL A 381 -3.18 21.08 1.48
N PHE A 382 -4.36 21.66 1.29
CA PHE A 382 -5.07 21.58 0.01
C PHE A 382 -4.59 22.73 -0.90
N VAL A 383 -4.31 22.44 -2.17
CA VAL A 383 -3.87 23.41 -3.18
C VAL A 383 -4.96 23.72 -4.21
N TYR A 384 -5.15 25.00 -4.49
CA TYR A 384 -5.99 25.50 -5.57
C TYR A 384 -5.15 26.42 -6.46
N ASN A 385 -5.04 26.10 -7.75
CA ASN A 385 -4.31 26.91 -8.72
C ASN A 385 -5.31 27.70 -9.57
N GLU A 386 -5.08 29.01 -9.67
CA GLU A 386 -5.73 29.86 -10.66
C GLU A 386 -4.82 29.93 -11.89
N PHE A 387 -5.36 29.68 -13.07
CA PHE A 387 -4.61 29.73 -14.34
C PHE A 387 -4.97 31.00 -15.10
N ASP A 388 -4.03 31.54 -15.87
CA ASP A 388 -4.32 32.64 -16.81
C ASP A 388 -5.28 32.17 -17.93
N ASP A 389 -6.16 33.07 -18.36
CA ASP A 389 -7.07 32.80 -19.48
C ASP A 389 -6.29 32.39 -20.73
N ASN A 390 -6.68 31.26 -21.33
CA ASN A 390 -6.05 30.68 -22.53
C ASN A 390 -4.56 30.28 -22.37
N SER A 391 -4.06 30.08 -21.15
CA SER A 391 -2.69 29.57 -20.92
C SER A 391 -2.65 28.42 -19.91
N ARG A 392 -1.53 27.68 -19.87
CA ARG A 392 -1.23 26.68 -18.82
C ARG A 392 -0.46 27.28 -17.64
N ARG A 393 -0.18 28.58 -17.64
CA ARG A 393 0.59 29.22 -16.58
C ARG A 393 -0.29 29.50 -15.36
N VAL A 394 0.25 29.21 -14.20
CA VAL A 394 -0.40 29.50 -12.92
C VAL A 394 -0.27 30.99 -12.64
N LYS A 395 -1.41 31.65 -12.44
CA LYS A 395 -1.55 33.05 -12.08
C LYS A 395 -1.41 33.26 -10.57
N ASP A 396 -2.06 32.40 -9.79
CA ASP A 396 -2.05 32.45 -8.32
C ASP A 396 -2.22 31.04 -7.73
N VAL A 397 -1.70 30.84 -6.52
CA VAL A 397 -1.83 29.60 -5.75
C VAL A 397 -2.45 29.91 -4.40
N LYS A 398 -3.58 29.27 -4.11
CA LYS A 398 -4.31 29.39 -2.85
C LYS A 398 -4.32 28.08 -2.08
N TYR A 399 -4.45 28.20 -0.76
CA TYR A 399 -4.44 27.07 0.17
C TYR A 399 -5.72 27.03 1.01
N PRO A 400 -6.87 26.62 0.44
CA PRO A 400 -8.11 26.57 1.17
C PRO A 400 -8.05 25.57 2.34
N ALA A 401 -8.72 25.88 3.44
CA ALA A 401 -8.76 25.05 4.66
C ALA A 401 -9.69 23.83 4.51
N LEU A 402 -9.41 22.98 3.52
CA LEU A 402 -10.20 21.79 3.19
C LEU A 402 -9.63 20.51 3.80
N GLY A 403 -8.35 20.50 4.17
CA GLY A 403 -7.64 19.29 4.57
C GLY A 403 -7.55 18.27 3.42
N ASP A 404 -7.31 17.01 3.77
CA ASP A 404 -7.41 15.88 2.85
C ASP A 404 -8.86 15.40 2.75
N ILE A 405 -9.45 15.56 1.58
CA ILE A 405 -10.87 15.22 1.40
C ILE A 405 -11.13 13.71 1.33
N ARG A 406 -10.09 12.86 1.22
CA ARG A 406 -10.25 11.41 1.30
C ARG A 406 -10.77 10.98 2.67
N GLY A 407 -10.46 11.70 3.74
CA GLY A 407 -11.03 11.44 5.08
C GLY A 407 -12.55 11.49 5.11
N ASN A 408 -13.16 12.38 4.32
CA ASN A 408 -14.61 12.44 4.16
C ASN A 408 -15.16 11.32 3.26
N GLN A 409 -14.34 10.76 2.36
CA GLN A 409 -14.73 9.66 1.47
C GLN A 409 -14.54 8.27 2.09
N SER A 410 -13.52 8.10 2.91
CA SER A 410 -13.21 6.86 3.63
C SER A 410 -14.10 6.66 4.86
N ALA A 411 -14.47 7.76 5.53
CA ALA A 411 -15.27 7.76 6.74
C ALA A 411 -16.29 8.92 6.78
N PRO A 412 -17.30 8.95 5.89
CA PRO A 412 -18.33 9.98 5.89
C PRO A 412 -19.24 9.87 7.11
N ILE A 413 -19.97 10.96 7.34
CA ILE A 413 -21.04 11.09 8.31
C ILE A 413 -22.31 10.47 7.74
N TYR A 414 -22.91 9.56 8.50
CA TYR A 414 -24.27 9.07 8.32
C TYR A 414 -25.19 9.68 9.38
N MET A 415 -26.42 10.00 8.96
CA MET A 415 -27.49 10.39 9.87
C MET A 415 -28.09 9.13 10.49
N THR A 416 -28.05 9.02 11.81
CA THR A 416 -28.57 7.87 12.56
C THR A 416 -29.53 8.34 13.66
N GLU A 417 -30.24 7.42 14.30
CA GLU A 417 -31.06 7.74 15.47
C GLU A 417 -30.25 8.32 16.65
N ALA A 418 -28.96 7.99 16.72
CA ALA A 418 -28.03 8.54 17.72
C ALA A 418 -27.39 9.88 17.29
N GLY A 419 -27.79 10.42 16.14
CA GLY A 419 -27.24 11.66 15.56
C GLY A 419 -26.24 11.42 14.44
N GLN A 420 -25.34 12.38 14.26
CA GLN A 420 -24.34 12.40 13.19
C GLN A 420 -23.10 11.61 13.57
N LEU A 421 -22.86 10.49 12.90
CA LEU A 421 -21.75 9.59 13.22
C LEU A 421 -20.94 9.24 11.98
N ARG A 422 -19.60 9.23 12.08
CA ARG A 422 -18.72 8.76 11.00
C ARG A 422 -18.66 7.24 10.95
N PHE A 423 -18.82 6.66 9.76
CA PHE A 423 -18.69 5.22 9.53
C PHE A 423 -17.55 4.94 8.56
N ILE A 424 -16.69 3.97 8.89
CA ILE A 424 -15.61 3.54 8.00
C ILE A 424 -16.22 2.74 6.83
N GLN A 425 -16.17 3.27 5.62
CA GLN A 425 -16.86 2.69 4.46
C GLN A 425 -15.91 2.21 3.35
N LYS A 426 -14.60 2.13 3.60
CA LYS A 426 -13.59 1.77 2.58
C LYS A 426 -13.88 0.45 1.84
N PHE A 427 -14.44 -0.55 2.53
CA PHE A 427 -14.89 -1.83 1.94
C PHE A 427 -16.38 -1.87 1.57
N ASN A 428 -17.10 -0.76 1.76
CA ASN A 428 -18.54 -0.64 1.59
C ASN A 428 -18.92 0.61 0.76
N MET A 429 -18.03 1.01 -0.14
CA MET A 429 -18.07 2.32 -0.78
C MET A 429 -19.34 2.47 -1.63
N PRO A 430 -20.11 3.56 -1.46
CA PRO A 430 -21.36 3.76 -2.18
C PRO A 430 -21.11 4.26 -3.61
N SER A 431 -22.16 4.26 -4.45
CA SER A 431 -22.05 4.67 -5.85
C SER A 431 -21.83 6.17 -6.09
N ASN A 432 -22.10 7.02 -5.10
CA ASN A 432 -21.89 8.46 -5.22
C ASN A 432 -20.89 8.93 -4.16
N SER A 433 -20.08 9.93 -4.51
CA SER A 433 -19.24 10.61 -3.53
C SER A 433 -20.11 11.26 -2.44
N PRO A 434 -19.59 11.35 -1.20
CA PRO A 434 -20.17 12.20 -0.17
C PRO A 434 -20.34 13.65 -0.66
N ASN A 435 -21.32 14.34 -0.10
CA ASN A 435 -21.47 15.79 -0.24
C ASN A 435 -20.80 16.45 0.97
N GLY A 436 -19.61 17.02 0.76
CA GLY A 436 -18.73 17.39 1.87
C GLY A 436 -18.40 16.16 2.72
N ALA A 437 -18.78 16.20 4.00
CA ALA A 437 -18.60 15.07 4.91
C ALA A 437 -19.78 14.09 4.94
N TYR A 438 -20.92 14.38 4.31
CA TYR A 438 -22.15 13.61 4.49
C TYR A 438 -22.35 12.57 3.40
N ALA A 439 -22.65 11.33 3.80
CA ALA A 439 -23.01 10.26 2.88
C ALA A 439 -24.31 10.59 2.12
N THR A 440 -24.31 10.37 0.81
CA THR A 440 -25.44 10.74 -0.09
C THR A 440 -26.16 9.53 -0.66
N SER A 441 -25.63 8.32 -0.46
CA SER A 441 -26.16 7.10 -1.04
C SER A 441 -25.88 5.90 -0.13
N ARG A 442 -26.58 4.79 -0.41
CA ARG A 442 -26.52 3.58 0.42
C ARG A 442 -25.15 2.88 0.25
N PRO A 443 -24.58 2.34 1.35
CA PRO A 443 -23.35 1.54 1.28
C PRO A 443 -23.56 0.30 0.40
N GLN A 444 -22.51 -0.13 -0.29
CA GLN A 444 -22.55 -1.29 -1.18
C GLN A 444 -21.54 -2.35 -0.75
N PHE A 445 -21.96 -3.60 -0.67
CA PHE A 445 -21.08 -4.69 -0.27
C PHE A 445 -19.98 -4.97 -1.30
N SER A 446 -18.71 -4.94 -0.90
CA SER A 446 -17.63 -5.34 -1.82
C SER A 446 -17.56 -6.87 -1.99
N TYR A 447 -17.63 -7.35 -3.23
CA TYR A 447 -17.44 -8.78 -3.55
C TYR A 447 -15.98 -9.20 -3.73
N GLY A 448 -15.03 -8.32 -3.41
CA GLY A 448 -13.60 -8.61 -3.45
C GLY A 448 -12.83 -7.87 -2.37
N ILE A 449 -12.00 -8.59 -1.62
CA ILE A 449 -11.07 -7.98 -0.66
C ILE A 449 -9.72 -7.79 -1.35
N PRO A 450 -9.33 -6.54 -1.69
CA PRO A 450 -8.03 -6.28 -2.31
C PRO A 450 -6.87 -6.69 -1.40
N VAL A 451 -5.85 -7.27 -2.02
CA VAL A 451 -4.56 -7.62 -1.40
C VAL A 451 -3.45 -6.70 -1.94
N TYR A 452 -3.45 -6.48 -3.26
CA TYR A 452 -2.54 -5.56 -3.94
C TYR A 452 -3.31 -4.53 -4.75
N THR A 453 -3.05 -3.25 -4.47
CA THR A 453 -3.60 -2.10 -5.20
C THR A 453 -2.46 -1.26 -5.78
N LEU A 454 -2.73 -0.55 -6.87
CA LEU A 454 -1.73 0.27 -7.56
C LEU A 454 -1.07 1.30 -6.64
N ARG A 455 -1.88 2.01 -5.86
CA ARG A 455 -1.39 3.08 -4.97
C ARG A 455 -0.56 2.51 -3.82
N ARG A 456 -0.95 1.36 -3.28
CA ARG A 456 -0.13 0.66 -2.27
C ARG A 456 1.23 0.24 -2.83
N ILE A 457 1.29 -0.26 -4.07
CA ILE A 457 2.55 -0.63 -4.71
C ILE A 457 3.45 0.59 -4.87
N TYR A 458 2.92 1.73 -5.33
CA TYR A 458 3.68 2.98 -5.40
C TYR A 458 4.17 3.47 -4.04
N LEU A 459 3.37 3.34 -2.97
CA LEU A 459 3.80 3.73 -1.63
C LEU A 459 4.91 2.82 -1.07
N LYS A 460 4.83 1.51 -1.31
CA LYS A 460 5.91 0.57 -0.98
C LYS A 460 7.17 0.80 -1.82
N TYR A 461 7.00 1.17 -3.09
CA TYR A 461 8.10 1.58 -3.94
C TYR A 461 8.76 2.88 -3.43
N ALA A 462 7.96 3.88 -3.03
CA ALA A 462 8.45 5.12 -2.42
C ALA A 462 9.24 4.83 -1.14
N GLU A 463 8.74 3.93 -0.28
CA GLU A 463 9.46 3.47 0.91
C GLU A 463 10.80 2.80 0.54
N ALA A 464 10.81 1.92 -0.45
CA ALA A 464 12.01 1.23 -0.92
C ALA A 464 13.06 2.22 -1.45
N ILE A 465 12.69 3.13 -2.36
CA ILE A 465 13.66 4.08 -2.92
C ILE A 465 14.12 5.13 -1.91
N ASN A 466 13.27 5.51 -0.95
CA ASN A 466 13.67 6.38 0.16
C ASN A 466 14.81 5.75 0.95
N ARG A 467 14.63 4.50 1.39
CA ARG A 467 15.66 3.74 2.13
C ARG A 467 16.85 3.32 1.27
N ALA A 468 16.71 3.33 -0.05
CA ALA A 468 17.81 3.21 -1.00
C ALA A 468 18.59 4.53 -1.20
N GLY A 469 18.27 5.62 -0.50
CA GLY A 469 18.99 6.90 -0.56
C GLY A 469 18.48 7.87 -1.63
N TYR A 470 17.21 7.75 -2.03
CA TYR A 470 16.56 8.65 -3.00
C TYR A 470 15.28 9.31 -2.44
N PRO A 471 15.36 10.01 -1.29
CA PRO A 471 14.20 10.62 -0.62
C PRO A 471 13.45 11.63 -1.50
N ARG A 472 14.15 12.39 -2.36
CA ARG A 472 13.51 13.35 -3.28
C ARG A 472 12.63 12.68 -4.34
N MET A 473 13.07 11.54 -4.88
CA MET A 473 12.25 10.75 -5.80
C MET A 473 11.08 10.08 -5.07
N ALA A 474 11.30 9.58 -3.85
CA ALA A 474 10.23 9.04 -3.01
C ALA A 474 9.16 10.08 -2.69
N PHE A 475 9.56 11.30 -2.35
CA PHE A 475 8.66 12.42 -2.15
C PHE A 475 7.88 12.77 -3.41
N ASP A 476 8.51 12.71 -4.59
CA ASP A 476 7.82 12.96 -5.86
C ASP A 476 6.79 11.88 -6.22
N VAL A 477 6.94 10.63 -5.76
CA VAL A 477 5.84 9.63 -5.86
C VAL A 477 4.57 10.15 -5.15
N LEU A 478 4.73 10.87 -4.03
CA LEU A 478 3.61 11.43 -3.29
C LEU A 478 3.08 12.70 -3.95
N ARG A 479 3.99 13.62 -4.32
CA ARG A 479 3.64 14.98 -4.78
C ARG A 479 3.10 15.03 -6.21
N SER A 480 3.86 14.55 -7.19
CA SER A 480 3.54 14.74 -8.61
C SER A 480 3.47 13.45 -9.41
N GLY A 481 3.94 12.34 -8.87
CA GLY A 481 4.06 11.06 -9.57
C GLY A 481 5.29 11.05 -10.48
N LEU A 482 5.96 9.90 -10.55
CA LEU A 482 7.10 9.69 -11.44
C LEU A 482 6.61 9.20 -12.80
N SER A 483 7.02 9.88 -13.87
CA SER A 483 6.73 9.53 -15.27
C SER A 483 7.72 10.23 -16.21
N PRO A 484 7.84 9.80 -17.49
CA PRO A 484 8.66 10.51 -18.49
C PRO A 484 8.31 11.99 -18.62
N GLU A 485 7.03 12.33 -18.45
CA GLU A 485 6.54 13.69 -18.62
C GLU A 485 6.94 14.60 -17.45
N ASN A 486 6.88 14.09 -16.22
CA ASN A 486 7.11 14.89 -15.00
C ASN A 486 8.57 14.86 -14.52
N ASN A 487 9.35 13.84 -14.90
CA ASN A 487 10.71 13.67 -14.41
C ASN A 487 11.66 14.68 -15.06
N PRO A 488 12.57 15.32 -14.29
CA PRO A 488 13.62 16.13 -14.88
C PRO A 488 14.59 15.25 -15.70
N ARG A 489 15.30 15.88 -16.64
CA ARG A 489 16.35 15.23 -17.44
C ARG A 489 17.64 16.02 -17.40
N LEU A 490 18.77 15.32 -17.50
CA LEU A 490 20.08 15.96 -17.71
C LEU A 490 20.31 16.19 -19.20
N VAL A 491 20.82 17.37 -19.54
CA VAL A 491 21.41 17.66 -20.86
C VAL A 491 22.81 18.20 -20.66
N GLU A 492 23.66 18.09 -21.67
CA GLU A 492 24.90 18.85 -21.70
C GLU A 492 24.59 20.33 -22.01
N ARG A 493 25.19 21.25 -21.25
CA ARG A 493 25.04 22.69 -21.47
C ARG A 493 26.38 23.40 -21.32
N THR A 494 26.64 24.31 -22.25
CA THR A 494 27.79 25.23 -22.19
C THR A 494 27.37 26.58 -21.63
N PHE A 495 28.10 27.05 -20.62
CA PHE A 495 27.98 28.37 -20.03
C PHE A 495 29.19 29.18 -20.46
N VAL A 496 28.96 30.36 -21.01
CA VAL A 496 30.02 31.25 -21.48
C VAL A 496 30.07 32.46 -20.56
N ASP A 497 31.24 32.75 -20.01
CA ASP A 497 31.51 33.95 -19.23
C ASP A 497 32.66 34.74 -19.85
N THR A 498 32.54 36.06 -19.86
CA THR A 498 33.52 36.96 -20.47
C THR A 498 34.18 37.78 -19.38
N VAL A 499 35.50 37.60 -19.24
CA VAL A 499 36.33 38.38 -18.32
C VAL A 499 36.96 39.51 -19.11
N TYR A 500 36.67 40.74 -18.68
CA TYR A 500 37.22 41.95 -19.28
C TYR A 500 38.53 42.35 -18.59
N THR A 501 39.35 43.12 -19.30
CA THR A 501 40.61 43.65 -18.75
C THR A 501 40.39 44.67 -17.64
N ASP A 502 39.27 45.39 -17.69
CA ASP A 502 38.86 46.40 -16.70
C ASP A 502 37.33 46.58 -16.64
N ASP A 503 36.87 47.46 -15.73
CA ASP A 503 35.44 47.75 -15.51
C ASP A 503 34.77 48.50 -16.67
N THR A 504 35.54 49.04 -17.63
CA THR A 504 34.99 49.73 -18.80
C THR A 504 34.42 48.76 -19.83
N LYS A 505 34.76 47.45 -19.70
CA LYS A 505 34.31 46.36 -20.57
C LYS A 505 34.60 46.57 -22.06
N LYS A 506 35.66 47.32 -22.37
CA LYS A 506 36.07 47.58 -23.76
C LYS A 506 36.90 46.45 -24.35
N ASP A 507 37.86 45.94 -23.57
CA ASP A 507 38.76 44.89 -24.04
C ASP A 507 38.52 43.57 -23.29
N ILE A 508 38.58 42.47 -24.03
CA ILE A 508 38.37 41.12 -23.50
C ILE A 508 39.72 40.58 -23.03
N SER A 509 39.80 40.13 -21.77
CA SER A 509 40.97 39.44 -21.25
C SER A 509 40.91 37.94 -21.60
N ARG A 510 39.78 37.30 -21.31
CA ARG A 510 39.54 35.88 -21.62
C ARG A 510 38.05 35.57 -21.67
N ILE A 511 37.70 34.56 -22.46
CA ILE A 511 36.37 33.94 -22.46
C ILE A 511 36.50 32.55 -21.84
N ILE A 512 35.58 32.19 -20.94
CA ILE A 512 35.52 30.87 -20.32
C ILE A 512 34.25 30.18 -20.77
N SER A 513 34.40 29.07 -21.50
CA SER A 513 33.31 28.18 -21.91
C SER A 513 33.31 26.93 -21.04
N LEU A 514 32.40 26.88 -20.07
CA LEU A 514 32.20 25.74 -19.18
C LEU A 514 31.11 24.81 -19.71
N THR A 515 31.48 23.59 -20.12
CA THR A 515 30.53 22.54 -20.47
C THR A 515 30.31 21.59 -19.29
N ARG A 516 29.06 21.39 -18.87
CA ARG A 516 28.70 20.45 -17.81
C ARG A 516 27.28 19.89 -17.99
N PRO A 517 26.93 18.78 -17.31
CA PRO A 517 25.53 18.39 -17.17
C PRO A 517 24.71 19.53 -16.56
N TRP A 518 23.48 19.67 -17.03
CA TRP A 518 22.51 20.65 -16.55
C TRP A 518 21.13 20.04 -16.51
N ILE A 519 20.42 20.27 -15.40
CA ILE A 519 19.05 19.80 -15.21
C ILE A 519 18.05 20.67 -15.99
N ILE A 520 17.27 20.04 -16.86
CA ILE A 520 16.07 20.65 -17.47
C ILE A 520 14.85 20.18 -16.70
N ARG A 521 13.99 21.15 -16.38
CA ARG A 521 12.73 20.96 -15.67
C ARG A 521 11.56 21.28 -16.60
N GLN A 522 10.42 20.64 -16.36
CA GLN A 522 9.18 20.94 -17.07
C GLN A 522 8.49 22.16 -16.46
N ILE A 523 7.79 22.95 -17.29
CA ILE A 523 6.87 24.00 -16.83
C ILE A 523 5.76 23.35 -16.00
N ASN A 524 5.44 23.91 -14.83
CA ASN A 524 4.50 23.35 -13.85
C ASN A 524 4.94 22.01 -13.23
N GLY A 525 6.23 21.64 -13.36
CA GLY A 525 6.76 20.38 -12.84
C GLY A 525 7.00 20.37 -11.32
N PRO A 526 7.17 19.18 -10.70
CA PRO A 526 7.29 18.99 -9.24
C PRO A 526 8.40 19.79 -8.56
N ASN A 527 9.50 20.03 -9.28
CA ASN A 527 10.75 20.62 -8.81
C ASN A 527 11.41 19.97 -7.57
N SER A 528 10.97 18.80 -7.10
CA SER A 528 11.54 18.16 -5.91
C SER A 528 12.85 17.41 -6.19
N ILE A 529 12.95 16.72 -7.33
CA ILE A 529 14.19 16.07 -7.79
C ILE A 529 15.15 17.15 -8.28
N GLY A 530 16.36 17.23 -7.71
CA GLY A 530 17.39 18.14 -8.18
C GLY A 530 18.60 17.44 -8.77
N GLU A 531 19.65 18.23 -8.99
CA GLU A 531 20.77 17.86 -9.83
C GLU A 531 21.63 16.75 -9.20
N SER A 532 21.88 16.81 -7.89
CA SER A 532 22.56 15.70 -7.19
C SER A 532 21.79 14.39 -7.29
N THR A 533 20.47 14.41 -7.08
CA THR A 533 19.63 13.20 -7.12
C THR A 533 19.59 12.58 -8.51
N ILE A 534 19.42 13.38 -9.56
CA ILE A 534 19.36 12.83 -10.93
C ILE A 534 20.71 12.27 -11.39
N ILE A 535 21.83 12.89 -10.99
CA ILE A 535 23.18 12.36 -11.25
C ILE A 535 23.34 10.99 -10.56
N ARG A 536 22.96 10.88 -9.27
CA ARG A 536 23.03 9.59 -8.54
C ARG A 536 22.08 8.53 -9.09
N ALA A 537 20.98 8.92 -9.72
CA ALA A 537 19.96 8.01 -10.23
C ALA A 537 20.30 7.46 -11.62
N GLY A 538 21.19 8.10 -12.38
CA GLY A 538 21.40 7.84 -13.81
C GLY A 538 21.73 6.40 -14.20
N GLU A 539 22.28 5.59 -13.29
CA GLU A 539 22.65 4.19 -13.55
C GLU A 539 21.69 3.16 -12.93
N LYS A 540 20.58 3.62 -12.32
CA LYS A 540 19.67 2.76 -11.57
C LYS A 540 18.40 2.46 -12.37
N GLU A 541 18.29 1.23 -12.89
CA GLU A 541 17.10 0.78 -13.66
C GLU A 541 15.79 1.00 -12.88
N TYR A 542 15.80 0.79 -11.56
CA TYR A 542 14.63 0.98 -10.70
C TYR A 542 14.23 2.44 -10.47
N LEU A 543 14.98 3.41 -11.00
CA LEU A 543 14.67 4.85 -11.00
C LEU A 543 14.47 5.40 -12.42
N ASP A 544 14.62 4.55 -13.45
CA ASP A 544 14.42 4.94 -14.84
C ASP A 544 12.95 4.75 -15.23
N PHE A 545 12.27 5.85 -15.52
CA PHE A 545 10.87 5.84 -15.96
C PHE A 545 10.72 6.04 -17.46
N SER A 546 11.80 6.09 -18.23
CA SER A 546 11.77 6.36 -19.68
C SER A 546 10.87 5.41 -20.47
N THR A 547 10.68 4.17 -19.99
CA THR A 547 9.83 3.14 -20.60
C THR A 547 8.34 3.28 -20.27
N PHE A 548 7.96 4.12 -19.30
CA PHE A 548 6.57 4.35 -18.88
C PHE A 548 5.78 5.23 -19.88
N THR A 549 6.08 5.11 -21.17
CA THR A 549 5.38 5.83 -22.24
C THR A 549 3.87 5.60 -22.17
N ASN A 550 3.08 6.67 -22.33
CA ASN A 550 1.61 6.67 -22.22
C ASN A 550 1.03 6.44 -20.81
N LYS A 551 1.83 6.60 -19.74
CA LYS A 551 1.37 6.59 -18.35
C LYS A 551 1.54 7.98 -17.72
N THR A 552 0.54 8.85 -17.87
CA THR A 552 0.52 10.11 -17.12
C THR A 552 0.22 9.79 -15.65
N ASN A 553 1.26 9.80 -14.83
CA ASN A 553 1.17 9.51 -13.40
C ASN A 553 0.96 10.82 -12.64
N VAL A 554 0.05 10.83 -11.66
CA VAL A 554 -0.09 11.93 -10.70
C VAL A 554 0.34 11.50 -9.32
N GLY A 555 0.70 12.45 -8.46
CA GLY A 555 1.07 12.16 -7.09
C GLY A 555 -0.09 11.58 -6.29
N ILE A 556 0.17 10.61 -5.42
CA ILE A 556 -0.87 9.97 -4.59
C ILE A 556 -1.52 11.01 -3.66
N HIS A 557 -0.73 11.94 -3.13
CA HIS A 557 -1.20 13.01 -2.25
C HIS A 557 -2.22 13.93 -2.95
N SER A 558 -2.08 14.10 -4.27
CA SER A 558 -3.01 14.91 -5.06
C SER A 558 -4.44 14.40 -4.99
N ALA A 559 -4.65 13.11 -4.70
CA ALA A 559 -5.97 12.48 -4.56
C ALA A 559 -6.86 13.10 -3.49
N GLY A 560 -6.23 13.66 -2.45
CA GLY A 560 -6.89 14.31 -1.32
C GLY A 560 -6.72 15.82 -1.28
N CYS A 561 -5.64 16.33 -1.87
CA CYS A 561 -5.15 17.68 -1.59
C CYS A 561 -5.04 18.60 -2.81
N GLY A 562 -5.41 18.15 -4.01
CA GLY A 562 -5.34 18.99 -5.21
C GLY A 562 -4.05 18.79 -6.01
N PHE A 563 -3.95 19.48 -7.15
CA PHE A 563 -2.84 19.32 -8.09
C PHE A 563 -1.69 20.29 -7.78
N PHE A 564 -0.50 19.77 -7.47
CA PHE A 564 0.67 20.60 -7.14
C PHE A 564 1.47 20.99 -8.39
N THR A 565 1.87 22.27 -8.47
CA THR A 565 2.65 22.84 -9.58
C THR A 565 4.02 23.35 -9.10
N ASP A 566 4.82 23.91 -10.02
CA ASP A 566 6.08 24.58 -9.69
C ASP A 566 5.88 25.93 -8.98
N ALA A 567 4.68 26.50 -9.06
CA ALA A 567 4.30 27.74 -8.36
C ALA A 567 3.96 27.51 -6.87
N ASP A 568 3.68 26.27 -6.45
CA ASP A 568 3.45 25.96 -5.05
C ASP A 568 4.74 26.14 -4.23
N THR A 569 4.64 26.90 -3.14
CA THR A 569 5.75 27.20 -2.25
C THR A 569 5.61 26.54 -0.87
N VAL A 570 4.46 25.94 -0.58
CA VAL A 570 4.15 25.37 0.74
C VAL A 570 4.54 23.89 0.79
N TRP A 571 4.02 23.07 -0.12
CA TRP A 571 4.21 21.62 -0.07
C TRP A 571 5.46 21.14 -0.84
N VAL A 572 6.53 21.92 -0.84
CA VAL A 572 7.78 21.62 -1.55
C VAL A 572 8.78 20.86 -0.68
N TYR A 573 9.57 19.95 -1.28
CA TYR A 573 10.51 19.07 -0.56
C TYR A 573 11.34 19.81 0.49
N LYS A 574 11.99 20.92 0.10
CA LYS A 574 12.88 21.69 0.99
C LYS A 574 12.18 22.20 2.26
N ASN A 575 10.88 22.47 2.19
CA ASN A 575 10.12 23.02 3.30
C ASN A 575 9.51 21.90 4.15
N VAL A 576 8.85 20.94 3.49
CA VAL A 576 8.12 19.86 4.17
C VAL A 576 9.09 18.90 4.85
N VAL A 577 10.18 18.51 4.19
CA VAL A 577 11.17 17.58 4.75
C VAL A 577 11.97 18.25 5.87
N ALA A 578 12.42 19.49 5.68
CA ALA A 578 13.16 20.21 6.73
C ALA A 578 12.30 20.44 7.98
N GLN A 579 11.00 20.77 7.81
CA GLN A 579 10.07 20.87 8.93
C GLN A 579 9.91 19.51 9.62
N ARG A 580 9.73 18.42 8.85
CA ARG A 580 9.54 17.10 9.44
C ARG A 580 10.77 16.60 10.21
N ILE A 581 11.98 16.99 9.80
CA ILE A 581 13.21 16.73 10.59
C ILE A 581 13.10 17.38 11.98
N VAL A 582 12.69 18.65 12.03
CA VAL A 582 12.49 19.39 13.29
C VAL A 582 11.39 18.75 14.14
N ASP A 583 10.28 18.38 13.50
CA ASP A 583 9.13 17.75 14.17
C ASP A 583 9.51 16.41 14.82
N GLU A 584 10.26 15.58 14.11
CA GLU A 584 10.76 14.29 14.61
C GLU A 584 11.77 14.45 15.74
N ALA A 585 12.65 15.46 15.67
CA ALA A 585 13.53 15.80 16.77
C ALA A 585 12.75 16.28 18.01
N ALA A 586 11.74 17.13 17.82
CA ALA A 586 10.89 17.65 18.89
C ALA A 586 10.09 16.53 19.57
N ARG A 587 9.61 15.53 18.83
CA ARG A 587 9.00 14.31 19.38
C ARG A 587 9.94 13.59 20.36
N GLN A 588 11.23 13.57 20.04
CA GLN A 588 12.28 12.99 20.87
C GLN A 588 12.84 13.95 21.93
N GLY A 589 12.16 15.09 22.17
CA GLY A 589 12.56 16.10 23.16
C GLY A 589 13.81 16.89 22.77
N VAL A 590 14.14 16.99 21.49
CA VAL A 590 15.28 17.76 20.96
C VAL A 590 14.76 18.99 20.22
N ALA A 591 15.19 20.17 20.64
CA ALA A 591 14.99 21.38 19.85
C ALA A 591 16.12 21.51 18.82
N MET A 592 15.76 21.79 17.57
CA MET A 592 16.72 22.06 16.50
C MET A 592 16.17 23.08 15.51
N GLU A 593 17.07 23.81 14.85
CA GLU A 593 16.70 24.69 13.74
C GLU A 593 16.40 23.89 12.47
N LYS A 594 15.67 24.50 11.53
CA LYS A 594 15.38 23.88 10.23
C LYS A 594 16.70 23.69 9.46
N PRO A 595 17.04 22.46 9.06
CA PRO A 595 18.27 22.21 8.32
C PRO A 595 18.16 22.73 6.88
N GLU A 596 19.30 23.12 6.31
CA GLU A 596 19.43 23.33 4.87
C GLU A 596 19.57 21.99 4.15
N LEU A 597 18.73 21.74 3.13
CA LEU A 597 18.73 20.50 2.35
C LEU A 597 19.44 20.72 1.02
N LEU A 598 20.73 20.37 0.97
CA LEU A 598 21.60 20.54 -0.20
C LEU A 598 21.15 19.67 -1.38
N GLU A 599 21.35 20.16 -2.61
CA GLU A 599 20.98 19.43 -3.82
C GLU A 599 21.74 19.87 -5.07
N THR A 600 22.22 21.11 -5.11
CA THR A 600 23.15 21.56 -6.16
C THR A 600 24.50 20.89 -5.94
N PRO A 601 25.01 20.06 -6.86
CA PRO A 601 26.29 19.37 -6.70
C PRO A 601 27.46 20.36 -6.60
N LYS A 602 28.56 19.91 -5.99
CA LYS A 602 29.84 20.65 -6.04
C LYS A 602 30.38 20.60 -7.47
N LEU A 603 30.73 21.76 -8.01
CA LEU A 603 31.36 21.89 -9.33
C LEU A 603 32.86 22.07 -9.14
N GLU A 604 33.63 21.22 -9.79
CA GLU A 604 35.08 21.31 -9.92
C GLU A 604 35.44 21.36 -11.41
N PHE A 605 36.53 22.05 -11.76
CA PHE A 605 37.04 22.00 -13.13
C PHE A 605 37.82 20.72 -13.36
N ASP A 606 37.58 20.07 -14.49
CA ASP A 606 38.40 18.95 -14.94
C ASP A 606 39.61 19.50 -15.69
N ASP A 607 40.71 19.70 -14.96
CA ASP A 607 41.96 20.24 -15.51
C ASP A 607 42.51 19.38 -16.66
N THR A 608 42.16 18.08 -16.73
CA THR A 608 42.57 17.18 -17.82
C THR A 608 41.80 17.41 -19.12
N LYS A 609 40.68 18.15 -19.06
CA LYS A 609 39.80 18.48 -20.20
C LYS A 609 39.71 19.98 -20.42
N THR A 610 40.76 20.71 -20.06
CA THR A 610 40.87 22.14 -20.32
C THR A 610 41.63 22.37 -21.63
N ARG A 611 41.05 23.19 -22.52
CA ARG A 611 41.68 23.61 -23.78
C ARG A 611 41.68 25.12 -23.86
N VAL A 612 42.81 25.71 -24.21
CA VAL A 612 42.94 27.15 -24.44
C VAL A 612 43.19 27.39 -25.92
N GLU A 613 42.41 28.29 -26.53
CA GLU A 613 42.58 28.75 -27.90
C GLU A 613 42.77 30.27 -27.91
N LYS A 614 43.52 30.79 -28.88
CA LYS A 614 43.65 32.23 -29.11
C LYS A 614 42.61 32.66 -30.13
N GLU A 615 41.83 33.67 -29.79
CA GLU A 615 40.82 34.27 -30.66
C GLU A 615 41.02 35.78 -30.69
N ALA A 616 40.48 36.46 -31.72
CA ALA A 616 40.62 37.91 -31.87
C ALA A 616 39.23 38.56 -32.01
N THR A 617 39.08 39.77 -31.46
CA THR A 617 37.87 40.59 -31.67
C THR A 617 37.81 41.12 -33.11
N GLU A 618 36.68 41.73 -33.50
CA GLU A 618 36.56 42.41 -34.80
C GLU A 618 37.56 43.58 -34.95
N SER A 619 38.02 44.17 -33.83
CA SER A 619 39.09 45.19 -33.78
C SER A 619 40.50 44.61 -33.87
N GLY A 620 40.66 43.29 -33.82
CA GLY A 620 41.95 42.58 -33.91
C GLY A 620 42.63 42.32 -32.57
N ASP A 621 41.97 42.56 -31.44
CA ASP A 621 42.54 42.34 -30.12
C ASP A 621 42.47 40.85 -29.73
N GLU A 622 43.62 40.23 -29.48
CA GLU A 622 43.69 38.82 -29.11
C GLU A 622 43.30 38.56 -27.65
N TYR A 623 42.53 37.51 -27.42
CA TYR A 623 42.16 37.02 -26.09
C TYR A 623 42.24 35.48 -26.01
N ASP A 624 42.32 34.96 -24.79
CA ASP A 624 42.28 33.51 -24.53
C ASP A 624 40.83 33.03 -24.44
N HIS A 625 40.44 32.05 -25.26
CA HIS A 625 39.22 31.28 -25.10
C HIS A 625 39.54 29.96 -24.40
N VAL A 626 39.13 29.85 -23.14
CA VAL A 626 39.36 28.70 -22.28
C VAL A 626 38.10 27.82 -22.26
N TYR A 627 38.16 26.66 -22.89
CA TYR A 627 37.15 25.62 -22.82
C TYR A 627 37.45 24.71 -21.64
N VAL A 628 36.48 24.54 -20.73
CA VAL A 628 36.62 23.73 -19.52
C VAL A 628 35.44 22.77 -19.40
N THR A 629 35.71 21.53 -19.00
CA THR A 629 34.64 20.59 -18.62
C THR A 629 34.46 20.61 -17.11
N GLY A 630 33.20 20.73 -16.66
CA GLY A 630 32.87 20.66 -15.24
C GLY A 630 32.67 19.22 -14.76
N LYS A 631 33.35 18.86 -13.67
CA LYS A 631 33.09 17.64 -12.90
C LYS A 631 32.10 17.96 -11.77
N LEU A 632 31.01 17.20 -11.69
CA LEU A 632 29.98 17.38 -10.66
C LEU A 632 30.09 16.27 -9.61
N THR A 633 30.21 16.67 -8.35
CA THR A 633 30.17 15.77 -7.20
C THR A 633 28.82 15.92 -6.49
N PRO A 634 27.91 14.93 -6.56
CA PRO A 634 26.58 15.03 -5.97
C PRO A 634 26.62 14.91 -4.44
N TYR A 635 25.69 15.59 -3.77
CA TYR A 635 25.48 15.46 -2.32
C TYR A 635 24.64 14.24 -2.00
N GLU A 636 25.04 13.40 -1.04
CA GLU A 636 24.19 12.33 -0.49
C GLU A 636 23.16 12.90 0.49
N PRO A 637 21.95 12.31 0.58
CA PRO A 637 20.96 12.73 1.55
C PRO A 637 21.40 12.29 2.96
N THR A 638 21.04 13.08 3.95
CA THR A 638 21.29 12.74 5.34
C THR A 638 20.33 11.64 5.82
N GLN A 639 20.72 10.90 6.87
CA GLN A 639 19.82 9.94 7.51
C GLN A 639 18.54 10.61 8.05
N ALA A 640 18.64 11.85 8.54
CA ALA A 640 17.49 12.63 8.98
C ALA A 640 16.51 12.92 7.84
N GLU A 641 16.98 13.19 6.61
CA GLU A 641 16.11 13.32 5.44
C GLU A 641 15.38 12.01 5.12
N ILE A 642 16.09 10.88 5.17
CA ILE A 642 15.50 9.55 4.93
C ILE A 642 14.41 9.27 5.98
N ALA A 643 14.68 9.49 7.26
CA ALA A 643 13.72 9.29 8.35
C ALA A 643 12.50 10.24 8.26
N ALA A 644 12.73 11.49 7.86
CA ALA A 644 11.66 12.48 7.66
C ALA A 644 10.74 12.09 6.49
N VAL A 645 11.31 11.73 5.33
CA VAL A 645 10.53 11.27 4.17
C VAL A 645 9.83 9.94 4.46
N GLU A 646 10.46 9.04 5.20
CA GLU A 646 9.82 7.80 5.66
C GLU A 646 8.56 8.09 6.48
N THR A 647 8.60 9.12 7.31
CA THR A 647 7.45 9.54 8.10
C THR A 647 6.36 10.17 7.22
N LEU A 648 6.73 10.97 6.21
CA LEU A 648 5.77 11.51 5.25
C LEU A 648 5.10 10.40 4.40
N ILE A 649 5.85 9.36 4.04
CA ILE A 649 5.30 8.17 3.38
C ILE A 649 4.34 7.44 4.33
N ALA A 650 4.67 7.33 5.62
CA ALA A 650 3.77 6.76 6.61
C ALA A 650 2.48 7.58 6.75
N ASP A 651 2.56 8.91 6.74
CA ASP A 651 1.39 9.79 6.75
C ASP A 651 0.53 9.56 5.49
N GLU A 652 1.14 9.48 4.32
CA GLU A 652 0.41 9.22 3.07
C GLU A 652 -0.21 7.81 3.03
N MET A 653 0.46 6.80 3.61
CA MET A 653 -0.13 5.46 3.79
C MET A 653 -1.37 5.51 4.71
N ALA A 654 -1.36 6.36 5.75
CA ALA A 654 -2.54 6.56 6.60
C ALA A 654 -3.68 7.28 5.88
N LEU A 655 -3.37 8.22 4.98
CA LEU A 655 -4.38 8.96 4.21
C LEU A 655 -4.99 8.09 3.10
N ASP A 656 -4.16 7.45 2.27
CA ASP A 656 -4.61 6.75 1.07
C ASP A 656 -5.09 5.32 1.34
N ASN A 657 -4.31 4.55 2.11
CA ASN A 657 -4.62 3.14 2.40
C ASN A 657 -5.44 3.00 3.69
N ALA A 658 -6.04 4.10 4.18
CA ALA A 658 -6.84 4.11 5.40
C ALA A 658 -7.84 2.95 5.41
N PHE A 659 -7.80 2.16 6.48
CA PHE A 659 -8.73 1.07 6.74
C PHE A 659 -8.61 -0.14 5.81
N GLU A 660 -7.56 -0.26 4.98
CA GLU A 660 -7.39 -1.38 4.01
C GLU A 660 -6.77 -2.65 4.61
N GLY A 661 -6.29 -2.63 5.85
CA GLY A 661 -5.74 -3.81 6.51
C GLY A 661 -4.23 -3.85 6.60
N HIS A 662 -3.57 -2.70 6.54
CA HIS A 662 -2.13 -2.63 6.30
C HIS A 662 -1.40 -1.77 7.31
N ARG A 663 -2.11 -0.85 7.98
CA ARG A 663 -1.48 0.19 8.78
C ARG A 663 -0.52 -0.35 9.83
N TYR A 664 -0.93 -1.34 10.62
CA TYR A 664 -0.09 -1.90 11.67
C TYR A 664 1.20 -2.51 11.12
N PHE A 665 1.12 -3.20 9.98
CA PHE A 665 2.27 -3.85 9.35
C PHE A 665 3.21 -2.86 8.66
N ASP A 666 2.68 -1.75 8.15
CA ASP A 666 3.46 -0.64 7.61
C ASP A 666 4.24 0.07 8.73
N LEU A 667 3.57 0.39 9.83
CA LEU A 667 4.22 0.98 11.02
C LEU A 667 5.29 0.06 11.62
N MET A 668 5.00 -1.24 11.72
CA MET A 668 5.97 -2.22 12.23
C MET A 668 7.22 -2.30 11.35
N ARG A 669 7.04 -2.35 10.02
CA ARG A 669 8.15 -2.41 9.08
C ARG A 669 9.03 -1.15 9.15
N ILE A 670 8.41 0.01 9.21
CA ILE A 670 9.09 1.30 9.37
C ILE A 670 9.85 1.35 10.70
N GLN A 671 9.21 0.97 11.80
CA GLN A 671 9.86 0.97 13.10
C GLN A 671 11.06 0.01 13.17
N ARG A 672 11.00 -1.15 12.50
CA ARG A 672 12.15 -2.06 12.38
C ARG A 672 13.31 -1.41 11.65
N HIS A 673 13.05 -0.69 10.57
CA HIS A 673 14.07 0.09 9.87
C HIS A 673 14.68 1.17 10.78
N ARG A 674 13.84 1.98 11.43
CA ARG A 674 14.29 3.07 12.33
C ARG A 674 15.13 2.58 13.50
N ASN A 675 14.76 1.44 14.11
CA ASN A 675 15.57 0.80 15.15
C ASN A 675 16.95 0.43 14.63
N LYS A 676 17.04 -0.12 13.41
CA LYS A 676 18.30 -0.53 12.80
C LYS A 676 19.17 0.64 12.36
N ALA A 677 18.54 1.72 11.89
CA ALA A 677 19.21 2.95 11.50
C ALA A 677 19.67 3.79 12.70
N GLY A 678 19.13 3.54 13.90
CA GLY A 678 19.44 4.32 15.09
C GLY A 678 18.73 5.68 15.13
N ASP A 679 17.58 5.80 14.44
CA ASP A 679 16.83 7.06 14.32
C ASP A 679 16.11 7.45 15.63
N GLU A 680 15.95 6.51 16.57
CA GLU A 680 15.19 6.69 17.81
C GLU A 680 16.09 6.62 19.05
N LYS A 681 15.96 7.59 19.96
CA LYS A 681 16.59 7.55 21.30
C LYS A 681 16.14 6.35 22.13
N VAL A 682 14.89 5.95 21.95
CA VAL A 682 14.27 4.81 22.61
C VAL A 682 13.73 3.91 21.51
N ASN A 683 14.27 2.68 21.43
CA ASN A 683 13.78 1.68 20.48
C ASN A 683 12.25 1.58 20.57
N ASN A 684 11.59 1.41 19.43
CA ASN A 684 10.15 1.22 19.33
C ASN A 684 9.29 2.48 19.59
N SER A 685 9.89 3.61 19.92
CA SER A 685 9.15 4.78 20.39
C SER A 685 8.33 5.50 19.31
N TRP A 686 8.72 5.48 18.04
CA TRP A 686 7.98 6.15 16.96
C TRP A 686 6.61 5.49 16.69
N MET A 687 6.57 4.17 16.52
CA MET A 687 5.33 3.41 16.34
C MET A 687 4.47 3.44 17.61
N ALA A 688 5.10 3.30 18.79
CA ALA A 688 4.39 3.44 20.07
C ALA A 688 3.74 4.83 20.22
N TRP A 689 4.44 5.87 19.80
CA TRP A 689 3.95 7.24 19.84
C TRP A 689 2.73 7.42 18.94
N LEU A 690 2.78 6.96 17.69
CA LEU A 690 1.63 7.03 16.77
C LEU A 690 0.41 6.29 17.31
N ILE A 691 0.57 5.02 17.71
CA ILE A 691 -0.55 4.17 18.14
C ILE A 691 -1.15 4.66 19.47
N SER A 692 -0.31 5.00 20.45
CA SER A 692 -0.80 5.46 21.76
C SER A 692 -1.59 6.77 21.68
N ARG A 693 -1.27 7.63 20.70
CA ARG A 693 -1.90 8.93 20.52
C ARG A 693 -3.21 8.91 19.73
N ARG A 694 -3.69 7.74 19.28
CA ARG A 694 -4.86 7.65 18.38
C ARG A 694 -6.12 8.34 18.91
N ASP A 695 -6.33 8.29 20.22
CA ASP A 695 -7.51 8.86 20.87
C ASP A 695 -7.30 10.33 21.28
N LEU A 696 -6.09 10.87 21.15
CA LEU A 696 -5.81 12.28 21.46
C LEU A 696 -6.34 13.19 20.35
N ASP A 697 -7.06 14.24 20.75
CA ASP A 697 -7.55 15.28 19.84
C ASP A 697 -6.46 16.32 19.57
N LEU A 698 -5.39 15.89 18.88
CA LEU A 698 -4.21 16.70 18.59
C LEU A 698 -3.84 16.59 17.11
N LYS A 699 -3.40 17.70 16.51
CA LYS A 699 -2.78 17.66 15.17
C LYS A 699 -1.49 16.83 15.19
N PRO A 700 -1.04 16.32 14.03
CA PRO A 700 0.28 15.72 13.92
C PRO A 700 1.34 16.67 14.52
N TYR A 701 2.17 16.14 15.43
CA TYR A 701 3.22 16.87 16.15
C TYR A 701 2.80 18.04 17.03
N GLU A 702 1.49 18.26 17.21
CA GLU A 702 1.03 19.13 18.28
C GLU A 702 1.35 18.47 19.62
N GLN A 703 2.04 19.19 20.52
CA GLN A 703 2.57 18.63 21.77
C GLN A 703 3.36 17.34 21.51
N PRO A 704 4.49 17.40 20.79
CA PRO A 704 5.09 16.22 20.18
C PRO A 704 5.67 15.22 21.20
N THR A 705 5.96 15.65 22.43
CA THR A 705 6.40 14.76 23.52
C THR A 705 5.25 14.06 24.25
N LYS A 706 4.00 14.49 24.05
CA LYS A 706 2.83 13.88 24.69
C LYS A 706 2.54 12.51 24.09
N THR A 707 2.43 11.50 24.94
CA THR A 707 2.04 10.14 24.59
C THR A 707 0.62 9.86 25.10
N GLY A 708 -0.01 8.80 24.60
CA GLY A 708 -1.31 8.36 25.10
C GLY A 708 -1.24 7.02 25.82
N ASN A 709 -2.39 6.36 25.92
CA ASN A 709 -2.50 5.12 26.68
C ASN A 709 -1.62 4.00 26.10
N PHE A 710 -1.07 3.17 26.99
CA PHE A 710 -0.28 1.99 26.66
C PHE A 710 1.06 2.25 25.93
N TYR A 711 1.51 3.50 25.81
CA TYR A 711 2.81 3.85 25.22
C TYR A 711 3.95 3.03 25.82
N ASP A 712 4.11 3.06 27.16
CA ASP A 712 5.19 2.35 27.84
C ASP A 712 5.14 0.83 27.60
N ARG A 713 3.92 0.25 27.64
CA ARG A 713 3.70 -1.17 27.34
C ARG A 713 4.10 -1.51 25.91
N PHE A 714 3.84 -0.62 24.96
CA PHE A 714 4.16 -0.84 23.55
C PHE A 714 5.66 -0.69 23.29
N VAL A 715 6.32 0.26 23.95
CA VAL A 715 7.77 0.46 23.87
C VAL A 715 8.52 -0.76 24.43
N SER A 716 8.13 -1.24 25.61
CA SER A 716 8.79 -2.37 26.29
C SER A 716 8.31 -3.75 25.83
N GLY A 717 7.21 -3.82 25.10
CA GLY A 717 6.50 -5.05 24.78
C GLY A 717 6.86 -5.67 23.43
N ASN A 718 6.26 -6.83 23.16
CA ASN A 718 6.35 -7.48 21.86
C ASN A 718 5.26 -6.94 20.92
N TRP A 719 5.64 -6.49 19.73
CA TRP A 719 4.69 -6.06 18.69
C TRP A 719 4.01 -7.22 17.98
N TYR A 720 4.45 -8.44 18.22
CA TYR A 720 3.88 -9.63 17.63
C TYR A 720 2.81 -10.24 18.53
N LEU A 721 1.83 -10.88 17.89
CA LEU A 721 0.87 -11.73 18.59
C LEU A 721 1.62 -12.91 19.22
N PRO A 722 1.25 -13.33 20.44
CA PRO A 722 1.87 -14.45 21.11
C PRO A 722 1.62 -15.75 20.34
N ALA A 723 2.57 -16.69 20.45
CA ALA A 723 2.35 -18.06 19.99
C ALA A 723 1.21 -18.72 20.80
N PRO A 724 0.51 -19.71 20.21
CA PRO A 724 -0.46 -20.52 20.95
C PRO A 724 0.18 -21.13 22.20
N LYS A 725 -0.56 -21.14 23.32
CA LYS A 725 -0.10 -21.75 24.57
C LYS A 725 -0.05 -23.26 24.40
N ALA A 726 1.10 -23.87 24.73
CA ALA A 726 1.21 -25.32 24.82
C ALA A 726 0.15 -25.85 25.80
N ARG A 727 -0.54 -26.92 25.42
CA ARG A 727 -1.35 -27.70 26.38
C ARG A 727 -0.37 -28.36 27.36
N ASN A 728 -0.55 -28.10 28.65
CA ASN A 728 0.11 -28.88 29.70
C ASN A 728 -0.51 -30.27 29.80
#